data_AF-A0A9P6GAI2-F1
#
_entry.id   AF-A0A9P6GAI2-F1
#
_cell.length_a   1.000
_cell.length_b   1.000
_cell.length_c   1.000
_cell.angle_alpha   90.00
_cell.angle_beta   90.00
_cell.angle_gamma   90.00
#
_symmetry.space_group_name_H-M   'P 1'
#
loop_
_entity.id
_entity.type
_entity.pdbx_description
1 polymer ?
#
loop_
_entity_poly.entity_id
_entity_poly.type
_entity_poly.pdbx_seq_one_letter_code
_entity_poly.pdbx_strand_id
1 'polypeptide(L)'
;MRQRDIIAASVVSSLVLLSIMVVVARFLWSHDKPSKDQPDTVNQRSLDPVQQEPSLLSRARSVKLFTAPKKDREHWVPTLSGIIKAGDENIFSSSLLNVVQHATPGELSLHEVYEAFAHELRNRPVAERGTYTSEITRFLTSTKKVQRAPSASASPPSRPESSKRASRKSVDVIRNSIDLGELGIGRSRSVKKSSPNLTTLAIGLPFGDGGSGSIHSFWDQDLQHALIFQGHTAVPVTGHELAALSVLLGSPVDISLDAQNEKCESWANTYKGALGISLAATATNDGSYHISLSSNKRNISQLPAKGSSYSTLHAKHLASGSLPLASDRKIINSILITPETLAHLKVGEHLYLQPTGADTKGAQFLARLPNARAPNFHTFAVSETTNSASRLLHAIGDLVFTGGFTPFASIPLIQTVQFVASGGLVPGRLLQRLDALVEKAHRQAPHLQLFGPLLDDINAHLRFRANERLAKLAIGTVTDEPLADKVARMSRYTTLLERLMALVPDIRPADVLAAVREGLKSELERSYKDAVAAHVVGRTILPTPSSSRSKHNSSLSQKDTRRRVRHSNSSSGTASPDGPVSPTSGRPSSTFPVHDLGRQVEDVLKGSLPMDVQTIIHVARLVLVAWTLSVEGVAWDEGEVGFRVVDPAKLPEKMYMW
;
A
#
# COMPACT_ATOMS: atom_id res chain seq x y z
N MET A 1 3.69 60.73 18.21
CA MET A 1 3.25 59.56 17.42
C MET A 1 3.91 59.67 16.05
N ARG A 2 4.59 58.61 15.61
CA ARG A 2 5.64 58.72 14.58
C ARG A 2 5.03 58.50 13.20
N GLN A 3 5.49 59.27 12.22
CA GLN A 3 5.09 59.24 10.81
C GLN A 3 5.06 57.83 10.18
N ARG A 4 5.82 56.89 10.74
CA ARG A 4 5.83 55.47 10.36
C ARG A 4 4.50 54.74 10.65
N ASP A 5 3.81 55.10 11.72
CA ASP A 5 2.54 54.45 12.10
C ASP A 5 1.40 54.86 11.15
N ILE A 6 1.46 56.11 10.63
CA ILE A 6 0.50 56.62 9.65
C ILE A 6 0.69 55.94 8.29
N ILE A 7 1.94 55.71 7.87
CA ILE A 7 2.24 55.01 6.62
C ILE A 7 1.81 53.54 6.73
N ALA A 8 2.09 52.87 7.85
CA ALA A 8 1.66 51.49 8.07
C ALA A 8 0.13 51.37 8.06
N ALA A 9 -0.59 52.28 8.73
CA ALA A 9 -2.05 52.29 8.72
C ALA A 9 -2.64 52.55 7.32
N SER A 10 -2.00 53.41 6.51
CA SER A 10 -2.39 53.67 5.12
C SER A 10 -2.23 52.43 4.22
N VAL A 11 -1.12 51.72 4.34
CA VAL A 11 -0.85 50.49 3.55
C VAL A 11 -1.79 49.35 3.94
N VAL A 12 -2.09 49.20 5.23
CA VAL A 12 -3.05 48.18 5.69
C VAL A 12 -4.47 48.53 5.23
N SER A 13 -4.88 49.80 5.32
CA SER A 13 -6.21 50.24 4.87
C SER A 13 -6.40 50.04 3.36
N SER A 14 -5.38 50.34 2.56
CA SER A 14 -5.42 50.13 1.09
C SER A 14 -5.45 48.66 0.71
N LEU A 15 -4.73 47.78 1.41
CA LEU A 15 -4.82 46.32 1.21
C LEU A 15 -6.20 45.76 1.59
N VAL A 16 -6.83 46.27 2.65
CA VAL A 16 -8.18 45.88 3.08
C VAL A 16 -9.23 46.32 2.05
N LEU A 17 -9.13 47.55 1.53
CA LEU A 17 -10.04 48.04 0.48
C LEU A 17 -9.92 47.20 -0.80
N LEU A 18 -8.70 46.86 -1.21
CA LEU A 18 -8.46 46.07 -2.41
C LEU A 18 -9.01 44.63 -2.28
N SER A 19 -8.90 44.04 -1.09
CA SER A 19 -9.49 42.72 -0.81
C SER A 19 -11.03 42.76 -0.75
N ILE A 20 -11.63 43.83 -0.21
CA ILE A 20 -13.09 44.03 -0.27
C ILE A 20 -13.56 44.17 -1.72
N MET A 21 -12.87 44.96 -2.55
CA MET A 21 -13.25 45.14 -3.95
C MET A 21 -13.18 43.83 -4.75
N VAL A 22 -12.18 42.97 -4.50
CA VAL A 22 -12.07 41.65 -5.14
C VAL A 22 -13.20 40.72 -4.72
N VAL A 23 -13.64 40.77 -3.45
CA VAL A 23 -14.77 39.98 -2.95
C VAL A 23 -16.09 40.47 -3.56
N VAL A 24 -16.31 41.79 -3.63
CA VAL A 24 -17.51 42.38 -4.24
C VAL A 24 -17.56 42.09 -5.74
N ALA A 25 -16.44 42.20 -6.45
CA ALA A 25 -16.37 41.89 -7.88
C ALA A 25 -16.67 40.40 -8.15
N ARG A 26 -16.17 39.48 -7.33
CA ARG A 26 -16.51 38.05 -7.43
C ARG A 26 -17.97 37.75 -7.07
N PHE A 27 -18.54 38.48 -6.12
CA PHE A 27 -19.93 38.33 -5.73
C PHE A 27 -20.87 38.80 -6.83
N LEU A 28 -20.58 39.94 -7.47
CA LEU A 28 -21.37 40.47 -8.59
C LEU A 28 -21.25 39.59 -9.84
N TRP A 29 -20.06 39.08 -10.17
CA TRP A 29 -19.88 38.17 -11.30
C TRP A 29 -20.61 36.84 -11.12
N SER A 30 -20.83 36.40 -9.88
CA SER A 30 -21.54 35.15 -9.59
C SER A 30 -23.07 35.26 -9.74
N HIS A 31 -23.61 36.47 -9.91
CA HIS A 31 -25.05 36.71 -9.96
C HIS A 31 -25.61 37.04 -11.36
N ASP A 32 -24.78 37.31 -12.36
CA ASP A 32 -25.25 37.54 -13.74
C ASP A 32 -25.35 36.23 -14.53
N LYS A 33 -26.45 35.49 -14.31
CA LYS A 33 -26.99 34.57 -15.32
C LYS A 33 -28.16 35.26 -16.02
N PRO A 34 -28.14 35.46 -17.35
CA PRO A 34 -29.27 36.04 -18.04
C PRO A 34 -30.42 35.03 -18.08
N SER A 35 -31.46 35.29 -17.29
CA SER A 35 -32.75 34.61 -17.40
C SER A 35 -33.46 35.10 -18.66
N LYS A 36 -33.76 34.15 -19.54
CA LYS A 36 -34.61 34.29 -20.72
C LYS A 36 -36.08 34.22 -20.27
N ASP A 37 -36.94 35.01 -20.92
CA ASP A 37 -38.44 35.12 -20.86
C ASP A 37 -38.85 36.54 -20.40
N GLN A 38 -39.78 37.29 -20.98
CA GLN A 38 -40.88 37.19 -21.97
C GLN A 38 -41.30 38.67 -22.26
N PRO A 39 -42.45 39.10 -22.87
CA PRO A 39 -43.42 38.49 -23.81
C PRO A 39 -43.80 39.42 -25.00
N ASP A 40 -44.73 38.95 -25.82
CA ASP A 40 -45.44 39.62 -26.92
C ASP A 40 -46.15 40.93 -26.54
N THR A 41 -46.10 41.93 -27.44
CA THR A 41 -47.15 42.98 -27.57
C THR A 41 -47.35 43.44 -29.02
N VAL A 42 -48.44 42.93 -29.57
CA VAL A 42 -49.44 43.46 -30.52
C VAL A 42 -49.37 44.95 -30.95
N ASN A 43 -49.46 45.13 -32.28
CA ASN A 43 -50.02 46.21 -33.14
C ASN A 43 -49.42 47.63 -33.17
N GLN A 44 -48.99 48.06 -34.38
CA GLN A 44 -49.63 49.19 -35.08
C GLN A 44 -49.33 49.22 -36.59
N ARG A 45 -50.34 49.66 -37.34
CA ARG A 45 -50.49 49.76 -38.80
C ARG A 45 -49.52 50.76 -39.43
N SER A 46 -49.10 50.52 -40.68
CA SER A 46 -49.16 51.55 -41.74
C SER A 46 -49.17 50.91 -43.13
N LEU A 47 -49.92 51.55 -44.02
CA LEU A 47 -50.27 51.19 -45.40
C LEU A 47 -49.11 51.52 -46.35
N ASP A 48 -48.82 50.65 -47.34
CA ASP A 48 -49.22 50.89 -48.73
C ASP A 48 -48.85 49.70 -49.66
N PRO A 49 -49.57 49.53 -50.79
CA PRO A 49 -49.51 48.37 -51.67
C PRO A 49 -48.56 48.56 -52.85
N VAL A 50 -48.18 47.48 -53.54
CA VAL A 50 -48.22 47.34 -55.03
C VAL A 50 -47.45 46.09 -55.50
N GLN A 51 -48.19 45.27 -56.27
CA GLN A 51 -47.82 44.32 -57.33
C GLN A 51 -47.09 42.98 -57.05
N GLN A 52 -47.92 41.94 -57.14
CA GLN A 52 -47.77 40.64 -57.85
C GLN A 52 -46.57 40.57 -58.81
N GLU A 53 -45.78 39.48 -58.83
CA GLU A 53 -46.12 38.19 -59.46
C GLU A 53 -45.14 37.03 -59.07
N PRO A 54 -45.42 35.77 -59.46
CA PRO A 54 -45.11 34.58 -58.67
C PRO A 54 -43.91 33.75 -59.19
N SER A 55 -43.28 32.96 -58.32
CA SER A 55 -42.62 31.72 -58.75
C SER A 55 -42.67 30.63 -57.68
N LEU A 56 -43.60 29.70 -57.94
CA LEU A 56 -43.51 28.24 -57.82
C LEU A 56 -42.30 27.65 -57.07
N LEU A 57 -42.60 26.89 -56.00
CA LEU A 57 -42.36 25.44 -55.84
C LEU A 57 -42.68 25.09 -54.37
N SER A 58 -43.84 24.47 -54.11
CA SER A 58 -44.02 23.01 -54.09
C SER A 58 -43.68 22.37 -52.74
N ARG A 59 -44.72 21.72 -52.20
CA ARG A 59 -44.73 20.49 -51.40
C ARG A 59 -44.59 20.56 -49.88
N ALA A 60 -45.76 20.50 -49.25
CA ALA A 60 -45.98 19.79 -48.01
C ALA A 60 -45.60 18.29 -48.09
N ARG A 61 -45.02 17.75 -47.01
CA ARG A 61 -45.24 16.39 -46.42
C ARG A 61 -44.26 16.21 -45.24
N SER A 62 -44.78 16.21 -44.01
CA SER A 62 -45.01 15.04 -43.16
C SER A 62 -43.77 14.32 -42.62
N VAL A 63 -43.62 14.39 -41.29
CA VAL A 63 -43.19 13.35 -40.34
C VAL A 63 -42.41 12.16 -40.94
N LYS A 64 -41.12 12.06 -40.59
CA LYS A 64 -40.40 10.79 -40.45
C LYS A 64 -39.11 10.97 -39.65
N LEU A 65 -39.01 10.18 -38.57
CA LEU A 65 -37.82 9.68 -37.89
C LEU A 65 -36.55 10.57 -37.85
N PHE A 66 -36.22 11.04 -36.65
CA PHE A 66 -34.84 10.96 -36.16
C PHE A 66 -34.80 10.23 -34.82
N THR A 67 -35.17 8.94 -34.84
CA THR A 67 -34.41 7.96 -34.06
C THR A 67 -33.09 7.77 -34.79
N ALA A 68 -32.18 8.73 -34.66
CA ALA A 68 -30.78 8.44 -34.89
C ALA A 68 -30.43 7.31 -33.89
N PRO A 69 -29.80 6.21 -34.32
CA PRO A 69 -29.21 5.32 -33.33
C PRO A 69 -28.35 6.23 -32.46
N LYS A 70 -28.56 6.21 -31.14
CA LYS A 70 -27.60 6.79 -30.22
C LYS A 70 -26.29 6.13 -30.61
N LYS A 71 -25.43 6.84 -31.36
CA LYS A 71 -24.03 6.46 -31.50
C LYS A 71 -23.61 6.26 -30.05
N ASP A 72 -23.32 5.02 -29.68
CA ASP A 72 -22.87 4.70 -28.34
C ASP A 72 -21.75 5.69 -28.06
N ARG A 73 -22.04 6.63 -27.14
CA ARG A 73 -21.11 7.71 -26.83
C ARG A 73 -19.88 6.99 -26.35
N GLU A 74 -18.82 7.04 -27.14
CA GLU A 74 -17.61 6.29 -26.85
C GLU A 74 -17.16 6.68 -25.45
N HIS A 75 -17.24 5.72 -24.53
CA HIS A 75 -16.97 5.96 -23.12
C HIS A 75 -15.46 5.95 -22.94
N TRP A 76 -14.90 7.11 -22.62
CA TRP A 76 -13.50 7.23 -22.26
C TRP A 76 -13.27 6.60 -20.89
N VAL A 77 -12.30 5.69 -20.83
CA VAL A 77 -11.88 5.00 -19.62
C VAL A 77 -10.35 5.06 -19.47
N PRO A 78 -9.83 5.11 -18.23
CA PRO A 78 -8.39 5.00 -17.98
C PRO A 78 -7.82 3.68 -18.51
N THR A 79 -6.65 3.71 -19.12
CA THR A 79 -5.89 2.49 -19.43
C THR A 79 -5.36 1.87 -18.13
N LEU A 80 -4.89 0.61 -18.19
CA LEU A 80 -4.25 -0.02 -17.03
C LEU A 80 -2.95 0.72 -16.65
N SER A 81 -2.16 1.17 -17.64
CA SER A 81 -1.04 2.09 -17.44
C SER A 81 -1.46 3.37 -16.72
N GLY A 82 -2.55 4.02 -17.13
CA GLY A 82 -3.05 5.22 -16.48
C GLY A 82 -3.40 4.99 -15.01
N ILE A 83 -4.02 3.87 -14.68
CA ILE A 83 -4.29 3.47 -13.28
C ILE A 83 -2.97 3.25 -12.53
N ILE A 84 -2.01 2.51 -13.09
CA ILE A 84 -0.71 2.24 -12.43
C ILE A 84 0.05 3.54 -12.17
N LYS A 85 0.13 4.43 -13.16
CA LYS A 85 0.78 5.74 -13.04
C LYS A 85 0.10 6.63 -12.00
N ALA A 86 -1.23 6.62 -11.94
CA ALA A 86 -1.96 7.32 -10.89
C ALA A 86 -1.60 6.80 -9.48
N GLY A 87 -1.42 5.47 -9.34
CA GLY A 87 -0.89 4.88 -8.12
C GLY A 87 0.51 5.40 -7.77
N ASP A 88 1.40 5.52 -8.77
CA ASP A 88 2.78 5.98 -8.56
C ASP A 88 2.85 7.43 -8.10
N GLU A 89 1.90 8.25 -8.54
CA GLU A 89 1.70 9.63 -8.08
C GLU A 89 0.98 9.71 -6.73
N ASN A 90 0.76 8.58 -6.06
CA ASN A 90 0.04 8.44 -4.80
C ASN A 90 -1.40 8.96 -4.87
N ILE A 91 -2.06 8.87 -6.04
CA ILE A 91 -3.50 9.16 -6.20
C ILE A 91 -4.35 8.11 -5.49
N PHE A 92 -3.86 6.88 -5.39
CA PHE A 92 -4.37 5.85 -4.51
C PHE A 92 -3.22 4.98 -4.00
N SER A 93 -3.51 4.11 -3.04
CA SER A 93 -2.59 3.07 -2.55
C SER A 93 -3.18 1.68 -2.82
N SER A 94 -2.46 0.61 -2.49
CA SER A 94 -3.03 -0.75 -2.60
C SER A 94 -4.33 -0.96 -1.81
N SER A 95 -4.75 -0.02 -0.96
CA SER A 95 -6.09 0.06 -0.37
C SER A 95 -7.23 0.03 -1.39
N LEU A 96 -7.06 0.60 -2.59
CA LEU A 96 -8.08 0.58 -3.64
C LEU A 96 -8.55 -0.85 -3.92
N LEU A 97 -7.60 -1.78 -3.94
CA LEU A 97 -7.83 -3.18 -4.24
C LEU A 97 -8.42 -3.95 -3.05
N ASN A 98 -8.30 -3.44 -1.82
CA ASN A 98 -9.02 -4.00 -0.67
C ASN A 98 -10.51 -3.64 -0.72
N VAL A 99 -10.88 -2.44 -1.21
CA VAL A 99 -12.28 -1.98 -1.30
C VAL A 99 -13.09 -2.83 -2.27
N VAL A 100 -12.47 -3.22 -3.39
CA VAL A 100 -13.08 -4.08 -4.42
C VAL A 100 -13.50 -5.45 -3.85
N GLN A 101 -12.90 -5.89 -2.74
CA GLN A 101 -13.11 -7.24 -2.17
C GLN A 101 -14.19 -7.33 -1.10
N HIS A 102 -14.87 -6.23 -0.78
CA HIS A 102 -16.09 -6.33 0.03
C HIS A 102 -17.24 -7.02 -0.71
N ALA A 103 -17.07 -7.28 -2.02
CA ALA A 103 -17.94 -8.12 -2.83
C ALA A 103 -17.75 -9.62 -2.52
N THR A 104 -18.74 -10.43 -2.92
CA THR A 104 -18.67 -11.90 -2.82
C THR A 104 -17.40 -12.43 -3.49
N PRO A 105 -16.71 -13.44 -2.92
CA PRO A 105 -15.60 -14.11 -3.58
C PRO A 105 -16.00 -14.55 -4.99
N GLY A 106 -15.13 -14.34 -5.97
CA GLY A 106 -15.45 -14.57 -7.38
C GLY A 106 -14.62 -13.71 -8.32
N GLU A 107 -15.00 -13.71 -9.59
CA GLU A 107 -14.39 -12.89 -10.62
C GLU A 107 -14.68 -11.40 -10.38
N LEU A 108 -13.65 -10.57 -10.47
CA LEU A 108 -13.71 -9.12 -10.35
C LEU A 108 -13.78 -8.53 -11.75
N SER A 109 -14.91 -7.90 -12.06
CA SER A 109 -15.11 -7.23 -13.35
C SER A 109 -14.26 -5.97 -13.47
N LEU A 110 -13.88 -5.59 -14.70
CA LEU A 110 -13.19 -4.32 -14.95
C LEU A 110 -14.02 -3.12 -14.46
N HIS A 111 -15.35 -3.24 -14.52
CA HIS A 111 -16.27 -2.21 -14.02
C HIS A 111 -16.11 -1.94 -12.51
N GLU A 112 -15.92 -2.98 -11.69
CA GLU A 112 -15.73 -2.82 -10.24
C GLU A 112 -14.40 -2.14 -9.92
N VAL A 113 -13.34 -2.46 -10.68
CA VAL A 113 -12.04 -1.79 -10.57
C VAL A 113 -12.17 -0.30 -10.92
N TYR A 114 -12.88 0.03 -12.00
CA TYR A 114 -13.15 1.41 -12.38
C TYR A 114 -14.04 2.17 -11.38
N GLU A 115 -15.03 1.50 -10.80
CA GLU A 115 -15.88 2.11 -9.77
C GLU A 115 -15.07 2.45 -8.51
N ALA A 116 -14.20 1.53 -8.06
CA ALA A 116 -13.30 1.77 -6.95
C ALA A 116 -12.29 2.90 -7.24
N PHE A 117 -11.71 2.92 -8.43
CA PHE A 117 -10.82 4.00 -8.87
C PHE A 117 -11.54 5.35 -8.93
N ALA A 118 -12.73 5.40 -9.53
CA ALA A 118 -13.54 6.61 -9.57
C ALA A 118 -13.96 7.09 -8.17
N HIS A 119 -14.21 6.17 -7.23
CA HIS A 119 -14.50 6.49 -5.84
C HIS A 119 -13.30 7.17 -5.15
N GLU A 120 -12.08 6.63 -5.32
CA GLU A 120 -10.85 7.27 -4.79
C GLU A 120 -10.64 8.68 -5.37
N LEU A 121 -10.82 8.86 -6.68
CA LEU A 121 -10.72 10.16 -7.34
C LEU A 121 -11.76 11.17 -6.85
N ARG A 122 -13.00 10.73 -6.55
CA ARG A 122 -14.06 11.62 -6.04
C ARG A 122 -13.80 12.09 -4.60
N ASN A 123 -13.17 11.26 -3.79
CA ASN A 123 -12.88 11.55 -2.39
C ASN A 123 -11.72 12.54 -2.21
N ARG A 124 -11.03 12.89 -3.29
CA ARG A 124 -9.95 13.87 -3.31
C ARG A 124 -10.44 15.30 -3.06
N PRO A 125 -9.60 16.17 -2.47
CA PRO A 125 -9.92 17.58 -2.28
C PRO A 125 -10.37 18.26 -3.59
N VAL A 126 -11.33 19.19 -3.50
CA VAL A 126 -11.88 19.90 -4.67
C VAL A 126 -10.77 20.62 -5.46
N ALA A 127 -9.74 21.14 -4.77
CA ALA A 127 -8.60 21.79 -5.41
C ALA A 127 -7.80 20.84 -6.33
N GLU A 128 -7.61 19.57 -5.92
CA GLU A 128 -6.95 18.55 -6.75
C GLU A 128 -7.86 18.11 -7.90
N ARG A 129 -9.17 17.97 -7.64
CA ARG A 129 -10.12 17.59 -8.70
C ARG A 129 -10.26 18.64 -9.80
N GLY A 130 -9.93 19.90 -9.50
CA GLY A 130 -9.92 20.99 -10.48
C GLY A 130 -8.82 20.86 -11.54
N THR A 131 -7.79 20.02 -11.31
CA THR A 131 -6.71 19.80 -12.28
C THR A 131 -6.98 18.63 -13.22
N TYR A 132 -8.07 17.89 -13.03
CA TYR A 132 -8.38 16.73 -13.88
C TYR A 132 -8.74 17.16 -15.29
N THR A 133 -8.32 16.37 -16.27
CA THR A 133 -8.72 16.53 -17.67
C THR A 133 -10.25 16.41 -17.83
N SER A 134 -10.75 16.94 -18.94
CA SER A 134 -12.20 16.92 -19.22
C SER A 134 -12.73 15.49 -19.37
N GLU A 135 -11.87 14.59 -19.83
CA GLU A 135 -12.08 13.18 -20.07
C GLU A 135 -12.15 12.41 -18.75
N ILE A 136 -11.24 12.66 -17.81
CA ILE A 136 -11.34 12.12 -16.44
C ILE A 136 -12.62 12.61 -15.78
N THR A 137 -12.95 13.90 -15.93
CA THR A 137 -14.22 14.44 -15.39
C THR A 137 -15.42 13.71 -15.99
N ARG A 138 -15.41 13.43 -17.31
CA ARG A 138 -16.45 12.65 -17.98
C ARG A 138 -16.51 11.21 -17.46
N PHE A 139 -15.38 10.54 -17.28
CA PHE A 139 -15.29 9.21 -16.67
C PHE A 139 -15.88 9.18 -15.25
N LEU A 140 -15.59 10.20 -14.43
CA LEU A 140 -16.17 10.30 -13.08
C LEU A 140 -17.69 10.53 -13.11
N THR A 141 -18.21 11.21 -14.12
CA THR A 141 -19.66 11.37 -14.28
C THR A 141 -20.35 10.11 -14.81
N SER A 142 -19.71 9.34 -15.71
CA SER A 142 -20.30 8.11 -16.27
C SER A 142 -20.32 6.97 -15.26
N THR A 143 -19.32 6.88 -14.38
CA THR A 143 -19.25 5.88 -13.30
C THR A 143 -20.10 6.25 -12.08
N LYS A 144 -20.83 7.37 -12.11
CA LYS A 144 -21.71 7.76 -11.00
C LYS A 144 -22.98 6.91 -11.06
N LYS A 145 -23.04 5.84 -10.26
CA LYS A 145 -24.31 5.16 -10.01
C LYS A 145 -25.31 6.18 -9.45
N VAL A 146 -26.42 6.39 -10.16
CA VAL A 146 -27.56 7.13 -9.63
C VAL A 146 -28.16 6.26 -8.54
N GLN A 147 -27.60 6.33 -7.33
CA GLN A 147 -28.31 5.88 -6.14
C GLN A 147 -29.50 6.83 -6.00
N ARG A 148 -30.65 6.44 -6.59
CA ARG A 148 -31.94 6.97 -6.19
C ARG A 148 -32.09 6.61 -4.72
N ALA A 149 -31.78 7.57 -3.84
CA ALA A 149 -32.16 7.46 -2.45
C ALA A 149 -33.67 7.18 -2.44
N PRO A 150 -34.15 6.08 -1.84
CA PRO A 150 -35.57 5.93 -1.62
C PRO A 150 -35.98 7.10 -0.73
N SER A 151 -36.83 7.99 -1.26
CA SER A 151 -37.45 9.06 -0.48
C SER A 151 -38.41 8.41 0.51
N ALA A 152 -37.86 7.92 1.62
CA ALA A 152 -38.64 7.48 2.76
C ALA A 152 -39.21 8.73 3.43
N SER A 153 -40.42 9.10 3.00
CA SER A 153 -41.36 9.90 3.78
C SER A 153 -41.57 9.19 5.12
N ALA A 154 -40.81 9.59 6.13
CA ALA A 154 -40.96 9.10 7.50
C ALA A 154 -42.19 9.76 8.13
N SER A 155 -43.30 9.02 8.17
CA SER A 155 -44.37 9.27 9.13
C SER A 155 -43.85 8.98 10.54
N PRO A 156 -44.18 9.82 11.55
CA PRO A 156 -43.69 9.63 12.92
C PRO A 156 -44.35 8.40 13.57
N PRO A 157 -43.60 7.54 14.28
CA PRO A 157 -44.20 6.42 14.98
C PRO A 157 -44.87 6.90 16.28
N SER A 158 -46.13 6.53 16.42
CA SER A 158 -46.91 6.57 17.64
C SER A 158 -46.23 5.78 18.77
N ARG A 159 -46.15 6.45 19.92
CA ARG A 159 -45.75 5.99 21.25
C ARG A 159 -46.44 4.68 21.66
N PRO A 160 -45.71 3.67 22.16
CA PRO A 160 -46.29 2.67 23.05
C PRO A 160 -45.83 2.89 24.51
N GLU A 161 -46.74 2.52 25.40
CA GLU A 161 -46.75 2.79 26.82
C GLU A 161 -45.71 2.00 27.61
N SER A 162 -45.34 2.61 28.73
CA SER A 162 -44.47 2.09 29.77
C SER A 162 -45.03 0.81 30.43
N SER A 163 -44.17 -0.18 30.63
CA SER A 163 -44.32 -1.12 31.75
C SER A 163 -43.07 -1.08 32.64
N LYS A 164 -43.34 -1.04 33.94
CA LYS A 164 -42.42 -0.92 35.07
C LYS A 164 -41.87 -2.30 35.48
N ARG A 165 -40.87 -2.27 36.38
CA ARG A 165 -40.25 -3.37 37.18
C ARG A 165 -39.14 -4.16 36.45
N ALA A 166 -37.98 -4.47 37.04
CA ALA A 166 -37.54 -4.38 38.43
C ALA A 166 -36.01 -4.26 38.54
N SER A 167 -35.60 -3.61 39.63
CA SER A 167 -34.23 -3.41 40.10
C SER A 167 -33.47 -4.73 40.33
N ARG A 168 -32.16 -4.76 40.04
CA ARG A 168 -31.16 -5.36 40.92
C ARG A 168 -29.81 -4.66 40.77
N LYS A 169 -29.28 -4.28 41.94
CA LYS A 169 -28.04 -3.56 42.22
C LYS A 169 -26.80 -4.45 41.98
N SER A 170 -25.75 -3.89 41.39
CA SER A 170 -24.35 -4.27 41.66
C SER A 170 -23.44 -3.09 41.30
N VAL A 171 -23.10 -2.26 42.29
CA VAL A 171 -21.75 -2.12 42.87
C VAL A 171 -20.78 -1.44 41.92
N ASP A 172 -20.62 -0.14 42.19
CA ASP A 172 -19.67 0.78 41.60
C ASP A 172 -18.21 0.37 41.87
N VAL A 173 -17.42 0.26 40.81
CA VAL A 173 -15.99 0.53 40.84
C VAL A 173 -15.72 1.60 39.79
N ILE A 174 -15.59 2.83 40.28
CA ILE A 174 -15.22 4.04 39.54
C ILE A 174 -13.69 4.13 39.49
N ARG A 175 -13.12 4.20 38.27
CA ARG A 175 -11.79 4.70 37.85
C ARG A 175 -11.58 4.18 36.40
N ASN A 176 -11.36 4.94 35.33
CA ASN A 176 -10.82 6.28 35.13
C ASN A 176 -11.47 6.95 33.90
N SER A 177 -11.50 8.28 33.96
CA SER A 177 -11.67 9.27 32.89
C SER A 177 -11.67 8.73 31.45
N ILE A 178 -12.87 8.66 30.88
CA ILE A 178 -13.08 8.67 29.43
C ILE A 178 -12.60 10.03 28.91
N ASP A 179 -11.54 10.00 28.13
CA ASP A 179 -11.02 11.15 27.41
C ASP A 179 -12.06 11.60 26.37
N LEU A 180 -12.70 12.73 26.62
CA LEU A 180 -13.72 13.33 25.76
C LEU A 180 -13.16 13.77 24.39
N GLY A 181 -11.84 13.72 24.20
CA GLY A 181 -11.19 13.89 22.90
C GLY A 181 -11.51 12.78 21.89
N GLU A 182 -11.82 11.55 22.32
CA GLU A 182 -12.03 10.40 21.43
C GLU A 182 -13.51 10.15 21.06
N LEU A 183 -14.47 10.75 21.78
CA LEU A 183 -15.93 10.63 21.51
C LEU A 183 -16.51 11.73 20.61
N GLY A 184 -15.66 12.61 20.07
CA GLY A 184 -16.07 13.80 19.32
C GLY A 184 -16.38 13.57 17.84
N ILE A 185 -17.66 13.32 17.54
CA ILE A 185 -18.36 13.68 16.29
C ILE A 185 -18.01 12.82 15.06
N GLY A 186 -18.90 11.86 14.79
CA GLY A 186 -19.05 11.11 13.54
C GLY A 186 -19.36 12.00 12.32
N ARG A 187 -18.37 12.76 11.88
CA ARG A 187 -18.17 13.08 10.47
C ARG A 187 -16.79 12.56 10.16
N SER A 188 -16.72 11.50 9.35
CA SER A 188 -15.53 11.06 8.63
C SER A 188 -15.03 12.22 7.75
N ARG A 189 -14.47 13.26 8.37
CA ARG A 189 -13.56 14.18 7.70
C ARG A 189 -12.34 13.31 7.46
N SER A 190 -12.29 12.77 6.24
CA SER A 190 -11.08 12.23 5.61
C SER A 190 -9.90 13.00 6.17
N VAL A 191 -9.20 12.39 7.14
CA VAL A 191 -7.95 12.91 7.65
C VAL A 191 -7.14 13.14 6.40
N LYS A 192 -6.73 14.39 6.17
CA LYS A 192 -5.88 14.77 5.05
C LYS A 192 -4.73 13.76 5.03
N LYS A 193 -4.82 12.73 4.18
CA LYS A 193 -3.69 11.87 3.87
C LYS A 193 -2.77 12.80 3.11
N SER A 194 -1.91 13.48 3.87
CA SER A 194 -0.69 14.06 3.34
C SER A 194 -0.04 12.91 2.59
N SER A 195 -0.07 12.95 1.26
CA SER A 195 0.68 12.02 0.45
C SER A 195 2.11 12.01 1.00
N PRO A 196 2.75 10.84 1.14
CA PRO A 196 4.18 10.80 1.32
C PRO A 196 4.78 11.33 0.02
N ASN A 197 4.91 12.65 -0.08
CA ASN A 197 5.69 13.27 -1.13
C ASN A 197 7.11 12.77 -0.85
N LEU A 198 7.62 11.92 -1.75
CA LEU A 198 9.05 11.66 -1.84
C LEU A 198 9.73 13.02 -1.73
N THR A 199 10.47 13.22 -0.64
CA THR A 199 11.02 14.53 -0.29
C THR A 199 11.75 15.06 -1.50
N THR A 200 11.32 16.21 -2.04
CA THR A 200 12.07 16.89 -3.09
C THR A 200 13.39 17.28 -2.46
N LEU A 201 14.44 16.49 -2.66
CA LEU A 201 15.76 16.80 -2.13
C LEU A 201 16.23 18.08 -2.80
N ALA A 202 16.13 19.19 -2.07
CA ALA A 202 16.77 20.46 -2.42
C ALA A 202 18.31 20.40 -2.27
N ILE A 203 18.87 19.24 -1.92
CA ILE A 203 20.29 19.09 -1.57
C ILE A 203 20.95 18.02 -2.45
N GLY A 204 21.63 18.47 -3.50
CA GLY A 204 22.95 17.96 -3.86
C GLY A 204 23.05 16.68 -4.68
N LEU A 205 22.05 16.31 -5.48
CA LEU A 205 22.34 15.61 -6.73
C LEU A 205 22.38 16.68 -7.83
N PRO A 206 23.50 16.84 -8.57
CA PRO A 206 23.44 17.62 -9.79
C PRO A 206 22.40 16.94 -10.67
N PHE A 207 21.24 17.57 -10.82
CA PHE A 207 20.37 17.25 -11.92
C PHE A 207 21.22 17.56 -13.14
N GLY A 208 21.80 16.53 -13.76
CA GLY A 208 22.49 16.70 -15.03
C GLY A 208 21.50 17.39 -15.95
N ASP A 209 21.94 18.44 -16.66
CA ASP A 209 21.11 19.19 -17.60
C ASP A 209 20.37 18.18 -18.46
N GLY A 210 19.08 18.00 -18.15
CA GLY A 210 18.32 16.89 -18.67
C GLY A 210 18.25 17.05 -20.17
N GLY A 211 18.83 16.08 -20.90
CA GLY A 211 18.56 15.94 -22.32
C GLY A 211 17.05 15.99 -22.58
N SER A 212 16.65 16.35 -23.79
CA SER A 212 15.23 16.49 -24.19
C SER A 212 14.50 15.13 -24.23
N GLY A 213 14.46 14.42 -23.10
CA GLY A 213 13.65 13.24 -22.90
C GLY A 213 12.18 13.61 -23.04
N SER A 214 11.42 12.67 -23.61
CA SER A 214 9.98 12.79 -23.77
C SER A 214 9.34 13.20 -22.45
N ILE A 215 8.47 14.20 -22.50
CA ILE A 215 7.63 14.54 -21.36
C ILE A 215 6.78 13.30 -21.09
N HIS A 216 7.05 12.59 -19.99
CA HIS A 216 6.18 11.50 -19.57
C HIS A 216 4.75 12.03 -19.46
N SER A 217 3.81 11.36 -20.14
CA SER A 217 2.39 11.68 -20.05
C SER A 217 1.95 11.52 -18.60
N PHE A 218 1.31 12.57 -18.07
CA PHE A 218 0.62 12.49 -16.79
C PHE A 218 -0.41 11.36 -16.84
N TRP A 219 -0.70 10.73 -15.70
CA TRP A 219 -1.64 9.59 -15.64
C TRP A 219 -3.03 9.91 -16.22
N ASP A 220 -3.45 11.17 -16.16
CA ASP A 220 -4.74 11.67 -16.63
C ASP A 220 -4.82 11.87 -18.16
N GLN A 221 -3.71 11.62 -18.87
CA GLN A 221 -3.61 11.57 -20.33
C GLN A 221 -3.65 10.14 -20.87
N ASP A 222 -3.41 9.14 -20.03
CA ASP A 222 -3.43 7.72 -20.38
C ASP A 222 -4.87 7.19 -20.38
N LEU A 223 -5.65 7.67 -21.34
CA LEU A 223 -7.07 7.35 -21.53
C LEU A 223 -7.30 6.71 -22.89
N GLN A 224 -8.32 5.87 -22.98
CA GLN A 224 -8.74 5.27 -24.24
C GLN A 224 -10.26 5.13 -24.32
N HIS A 225 -10.74 4.90 -25.54
CA HIS A 225 -12.10 4.47 -25.76
C HIS A 225 -12.27 3.04 -25.30
N ALA A 226 -13.26 2.79 -24.45
CA ALA A 226 -13.56 1.44 -24.02
C ALA A 226 -14.03 0.60 -25.23
N LEU A 227 -13.41 -0.57 -25.41
CA LEU A 227 -13.80 -1.50 -26.46
C LEU A 227 -15.00 -2.32 -25.98
N ILE A 228 -15.79 -2.85 -26.90
CA ILE A 228 -16.81 -3.86 -26.57
C ILE A 228 -16.29 -5.19 -27.10
N PHE A 229 -15.89 -6.08 -26.20
CA PHE A 229 -15.43 -7.43 -26.55
C PHE A 229 -16.39 -8.44 -25.91
N GLN A 230 -16.97 -9.32 -26.73
CA GLN A 230 -17.96 -10.32 -26.29
C GLN A 230 -19.14 -9.74 -25.48
N GLY A 231 -19.56 -8.51 -25.78
CA GLY A 231 -20.65 -7.82 -25.06
C GLY A 231 -20.23 -7.15 -23.75
N HIS A 232 -18.97 -7.26 -23.35
CA HIS A 232 -18.40 -6.61 -22.17
C HIS A 232 -17.51 -5.43 -22.54
N THR A 233 -17.42 -4.46 -21.64
CA THR A 233 -16.49 -3.34 -21.78
C THR A 233 -15.07 -3.83 -21.53
N ALA A 234 -14.22 -3.76 -22.54
CA ALA A 234 -12.88 -4.33 -22.52
C ALA A 234 -11.80 -3.27 -22.78
N VAL A 235 -10.61 -3.56 -22.27
CA VAL A 235 -9.41 -2.74 -22.43
C VAL A 235 -8.23 -3.61 -22.85
N PRO A 236 -7.45 -3.22 -23.88
CA PRO A 236 -6.22 -3.90 -24.22
C PRO A 236 -5.20 -3.79 -23.08
N VAL A 237 -4.49 -4.88 -22.81
CA VAL A 237 -3.46 -4.98 -21.77
C VAL A 237 -2.15 -5.40 -22.42
N THR A 238 -1.09 -4.66 -22.12
CA THR A 238 0.27 -5.00 -22.55
C THR A 238 0.95 -5.94 -21.56
N GLY A 239 1.96 -6.69 -22.01
CA GLY A 239 2.73 -7.56 -21.13
C GLY A 239 3.40 -6.83 -19.95
N HIS A 240 3.83 -5.58 -20.18
CA HIS A 240 4.43 -4.75 -19.13
C HIS A 240 3.40 -4.29 -18.09
N GLU A 241 2.17 -3.97 -18.50
CA GLU A 241 1.08 -3.64 -17.58
C GLU A 241 0.67 -4.85 -16.74
N LEU A 242 0.58 -6.03 -17.35
CA LEU A 242 0.25 -7.28 -16.64
C LEU A 242 1.35 -7.67 -15.64
N ALA A 243 2.62 -7.56 -16.03
CA ALA A 243 3.75 -7.82 -15.13
C ALA A 243 3.81 -6.82 -13.98
N ALA A 244 3.54 -5.54 -14.23
CA ALA A 244 3.41 -4.54 -13.17
C ALA A 244 2.27 -4.91 -12.21
N LEU A 245 1.09 -5.24 -12.73
CA LEU A 245 -0.07 -5.63 -11.91
C LEU A 245 0.23 -6.87 -11.05
N SER A 246 0.94 -7.85 -11.59
CA SER A 246 1.41 -9.04 -10.86
C SER A 246 2.25 -8.68 -9.63
N VAL A 247 3.22 -7.76 -9.79
CA VAL A 247 4.04 -7.25 -8.68
C VAL A 247 3.19 -6.47 -7.67
N LEU A 248 2.27 -5.63 -8.14
CA LEU A 248 1.41 -4.80 -7.28
C LEU A 248 0.43 -5.64 -6.45
N LEU A 249 -0.16 -6.69 -7.02
CA LEU A 249 -1.11 -7.58 -6.35
C LEU A 249 -0.43 -8.63 -5.47
N GLY A 250 0.88 -8.81 -5.63
CA GLY A 250 1.58 -9.90 -5.01
C GLY A 250 1.11 -11.26 -5.53
N SER A 251 0.72 -11.36 -6.80
CA SER A 251 0.13 -12.57 -7.39
C SER A 251 0.88 -12.97 -8.66
N PRO A 252 1.30 -14.24 -8.81
CA PRO A 252 1.76 -14.71 -10.12
C PRO A 252 0.62 -14.63 -11.13
N VAL A 253 0.97 -14.52 -12.41
CA VAL A 253 0.01 -14.66 -13.52
C VAL A 253 -0.08 -16.13 -13.85
N ASP A 254 -1.28 -16.71 -13.72
CA ASP A 254 -1.56 -18.05 -14.21
C ASP A 254 -1.90 -17.99 -15.70
N ILE A 255 -1.05 -18.54 -16.56
CA ILE A 255 -1.27 -18.56 -18.01
C ILE A 255 -1.74 -19.96 -18.36
N SER A 256 -3.05 -20.14 -18.54
CA SER A 256 -3.60 -21.41 -18.98
C SER A 256 -3.41 -21.53 -20.49
N LEU A 257 -2.30 -22.12 -20.91
CA LEU A 257 -1.98 -22.33 -22.33
C LEU A 257 -2.85 -23.41 -22.98
N ASP A 258 -3.38 -24.36 -22.20
CA ASP A 258 -4.20 -25.47 -22.70
C ASP A 258 -5.60 -25.46 -22.06
N ALA A 259 -6.57 -24.83 -22.73
CA ALA A 259 -7.99 -24.92 -22.37
C ALA A 259 -8.57 -26.35 -22.52
N GLN A 260 -7.80 -27.31 -23.05
CA GLN A 260 -8.23 -28.71 -23.29
C GLN A 260 -7.76 -29.73 -22.25
N ASN A 261 -6.82 -29.37 -21.36
CA ASN A 261 -6.38 -30.27 -20.30
C ASN A 261 -7.11 -29.95 -18.99
N GLU A 262 -8.30 -30.55 -18.82
CA GLU A 262 -9.12 -30.49 -17.58
C GLU A 262 -8.39 -30.95 -16.30
N LYS A 263 -7.15 -31.44 -16.41
CA LYS A 263 -6.30 -31.83 -15.27
C LYS A 263 -5.30 -30.77 -14.81
N CYS A 264 -5.26 -29.60 -15.43
CA CYS A 264 -4.46 -28.50 -14.89
C CYS A 264 -5.22 -27.90 -13.70
N GLU A 265 -4.99 -28.41 -12.48
CA GLU A 265 -5.38 -27.71 -11.25
C GLU A 265 -4.84 -26.28 -11.34
N SER A 266 -5.72 -25.30 -11.55
CA SER A 266 -5.27 -23.93 -11.81
C SER A 266 -4.38 -23.47 -10.66
N TRP A 267 -3.17 -23.03 -11.00
CA TRP A 267 -2.24 -22.50 -10.02
C TRP A 267 -2.85 -21.26 -9.31
N ALA A 268 -3.79 -20.59 -9.97
CA ALA A 268 -4.63 -19.54 -9.41
C ALA A 268 -5.39 -19.93 -8.13
N ASN A 269 -5.80 -21.19 -7.96
CA ASN A 269 -6.45 -21.66 -6.72
C ASN A 269 -5.44 -21.90 -5.58
N THR A 270 -4.20 -22.23 -5.93
CA THR A 270 -3.13 -22.55 -4.96
C THR A 270 -2.41 -21.30 -4.47
N TYR A 271 -2.14 -20.34 -5.35
CA TYR A 271 -1.46 -19.09 -5.02
C TYR A 271 -2.44 -17.94 -4.80
N LYS A 272 -2.79 -17.71 -3.54
CA LYS A 272 -3.54 -16.52 -3.12
C LYS A 272 -2.58 -15.34 -3.04
N GLY A 273 -2.75 -14.36 -3.94
CA GLY A 273 -1.91 -13.17 -3.96
C GLY A 273 -1.88 -12.41 -2.62
N ALA A 274 -0.95 -11.47 -2.46
CA ALA A 274 -0.79 -10.67 -1.24
C ALA A 274 -2.08 -10.00 -0.76
N LEU A 275 -2.90 -9.56 -1.71
CA LEU A 275 -4.20 -8.94 -1.47
C LEU A 275 -5.35 -9.92 -1.69
N GLY A 276 -5.14 -11.23 -1.69
CA GLY A 276 -6.20 -12.20 -2.00
C GLY A 276 -6.84 -12.01 -3.38
N ILE A 277 -6.16 -11.36 -4.32
CA ILE A 277 -6.57 -11.28 -5.72
C ILE A 277 -5.61 -12.14 -6.53
N SER A 278 -6.14 -13.06 -7.32
CA SER A 278 -5.39 -13.85 -8.30
C SER A 278 -5.53 -13.27 -9.71
N LEU A 279 -4.49 -13.44 -10.50
CA LEU A 279 -4.41 -13.05 -11.91
C LEU A 279 -4.40 -14.31 -12.77
N ALA A 280 -5.28 -14.37 -13.76
CA ALA A 280 -5.27 -15.43 -14.76
C ALA A 280 -5.35 -14.84 -16.17
N ALA A 281 -4.67 -15.51 -17.11
CA ALA A 281 -4.72 -15.22 -18.54
C ALA A 281 -5.22 -16.48 -19.26
N THR A 282 -6.44 -16.42 -19.79
CA THR A 282 -7.08 -17.55 -20.48
C THR A 282 -7.22 -17.27 -21.97
N ALA A 283 -6.78 -18.19 -22.82
CA ALA A 283 -6.91 -18.05 -24.27
C ALA A 283 -8.39 -18.02 -24.70
N THR A 284 -8.74 -17.11 -25.60
CA THR A 284 -10.06 -17.03 -26.22
C THR A 284 -10.10 -17.66 -27.60
N ASN A 285 -11.30 -17.91 -28.12
CA ASN A 285 -11.52 -18.58 -29.42
C ASN A 285 -10.88 -17.86 -30.63
N ASP A 286 -10.63 -16.56 -30.52
CA ASP A 286 -10.02 -15.72 -31.56
C ASP A 286 -8.48 -15.67 -31.47
N GLY A 287 -7.88 -16.44 -30.56
CA GLY A 287 -6.43 -16.46 -30.32
C GLY A 287 -5.92 -15.27 -29.51
N SER A 288 -6.80 -14.41 -29.01
CA SER A 288 -6.45 -13.43 -27.97
C SER A 288 -6.51 -14.06 -26.58
N TYR A 289 -6.21 -13.28 -25.55
CA TYR A 289 -6.24 -13.74 -24.16
C TYR A 289 -7.10 -12.82 -23.31
N HIS A 290 -7.96 -13.42 -22.50
CA HIS A 290 -8.71 -12.74 -21.44
C HIS A 290 -7.86 -12.69 -20.18
N ILE A 291 -7.64 -11.49 -19.66
CA ILE A 291 -7.06 -11.27 -18.34
C ILE A 291 -8.19 -11.13 -17.34
N SER A 292 -8.33 -12.10 -16.45
CA SER A 292 -9.32 -12.08 -15.37
C SER A 292 -8.66 -11.85 -14.01
N LEU A 293 -9.37 -11.09 -13.17
CA LEU A 293 -9.05 -10.90 -11.77
C LEU A 293 -10.02 -11.73 -10.95
N SER A 294 -9.54 -12.48 -9.97
CA SER A 294 -10.41 -13.26 -9.08
C SER A 294 -10.13 -12.91 -7.62
N SER A 295 -11.18 -12.46 -6.92
CA SER A 295 -11.14 -12.24 -5.47
C SER A 295 -11.31 -13.57 -4.74
N ASN A 296 -10.28 -13.92 -3.98
CA ASN A 296 -10.27 -15.10 -3.13
C ASN A 296 -10.78 -14.76 -1.73
N LYS A 297 -11.53 -15.70 -1.15
CA LYS A 297 -11.93 -15.61 0.25
C LYS A 297 -10.69 -15.57 1.15
N ARG A 298 -10.52 -14.46 1.86
CA ARG A 298 -9.46 -14.25 2.85
C ARG A 298 -9.86 -14.80 4.22
N ASN A 299 -8.88 -15.34 4.94
CA ASN A 299 -9.04 -15.66 6.35
C ASN A 299 -9.09 -14.38 7.20
N ILE A 300 -9.67 -14.46 8.40
CA ILE A 300 -9.74 -13.31 9.32
C ILE A 300 -8.35 -12.70 9.61
N SER A 301 -7.29 -13.53 9.67
CA SER A 301 -5.91 -13.08 9.86
C SER A 301 -5.34 -12.27 8.68
N GLN A 302 -5.89 -12.45 7.49
CA GLN A 302 -5.49 -11.85 6.21
C GLN A 302 -6.30 -10.59 5.86
N LEU A 303 -7.30 -10.26 6.69
CA LEU A 303 -8.06 -9.04 6.52
C LEU A 303 -7.19 -7.83 6.93
N PRO A 304 -7.21 -6.75 6.13
CA PRO A 304 -6.31 -5.63 6.32
C PRO A 304 -6.67 -4.83 7.59
N ALA A 305 -5.67 -4.14 8.13
CA ALA A 305 -5.90 -3.10 9.13
C ALA A 305 -6.43 -1.81 8.45
N LYS A 306 -6.93 -0.85 9.25
CA LYS A 306 -7.44 0.44 8.76
C LYS A 306 -6.34 1.46 8.42
N GLY A 307 -5.08 1.17 8.77
CA GLY A 307 -3.95 2.06 8.49
C GLY A 307 -3.59 2.15 7.02
N SER A 308 -2.45 2.78 6.74
CA SER A 308 -1.98 2.96 5.37
C SER A 308 -1.60 1.63 4.69
N SER A 309 -1.88 1.56 3.38
CA SER A 309 -1.44 0.46 2.50
C SER A 309 -0.27 0.91 1.62
N TYR A 310 0.51 -0.03 1.10
CA TYR A 310 1.72 0.28 0.36
C TYR A 310 1.51 1.03 -0.97
N SER A 311 2.54 1.80 -1.33
CA SER A 311 2.65 2.57 -2.58
C SER A 311 2.97 1.65 -3.78
N THR A 312 2.34 1.90 -4.93
CA THR A 312 2.62 1.14 -6.16
C THR A 312 4.02 1.42 -6.71
N LEU A 313 4.48 2.67 -6.56
CA LEU A 313 5.83 3.07 -6.91
C LEU A 313 6.84 2.25 -6.11
N HIS A 314 6.71 2.21 -4.78
CA HIS A 314 7.61 1.43 -3.95
C HIS A 314 7.51 -0.07 -4.25
N ALA A 315 6.32 -0.60 -4.53
CA ALA A 315 6.17 -2.02 -4.88
C ALA A 315 6.99 -2.40 -6.12
N LYS A 316 6.93 -1.59 -7.20
CA LYS A 316 7.76 -1.81 -8.39
C LYS A 316 9.24 -1.63 -8.10
N HIS A 317 9.61 -0.52 -7.48
CA HIS A 317 11.01 -0.18 -7.23
C HIS A 317 11.71 -1.22 -6.34
N LEU A 318 11.10 -1.60 -5.21
CA LEU A 318 11.71 -2.54 -4.26
C LEU A 318 11.79 -3.95 -4.86
N ALA A 319 10.76 -4.41 -5.59
CA ALA A 319 10.79 -5.68 -6.32
C ALA A 319 11.95 -5.75 -7.32
N SER A 320 12.22 -4.64 -8.00
CA SER A 320 13.35 -4.45 -8.91
C SER A 320 14.70 -4.20 -8.22
N GLY A 321 14.75 -4.19 -6.89
CA GLY A 321 15.98 -3.97 -6.12
C GLY A 321 16.46 -2.53 -6.08
N SER A 322 15.55 -1.58 -6.32
CA SER A 322 15.83 -0.15 -6.29
C SER A 322 15.08 0.53 -5.14
N LEU A 323 15.72 1.50 -4.49
CA LEU A 323 15.16 2.27 -3.39
C LEU A 323 14.95 3.72 -3.85
N PRO A 324 13.71 4.20 -3.98
CA PRO A 324 13.44 5.59 -4.34
C PRO A 324 14.05 6.54 -3.30
N LEU A 325 14.83 7.52 -3.76
CA LEU A 325 15.49 8.50 -2.90
C LEU A 325 14.88 9.90 -3.06
N ALA A 326 14.70 10.32 -4.31
CA ALA A 326 14.17 11.65 -4.62
C ALA A 326 13.39 11.60 -5.93
N SER A 327 12.46 12.52 -6.08
CA SER A 327 11.68 12.64 -7.31
C SER A 327 11.52 14.09 -7.70
N ASP A 328 11.58 14.35 -9.00
CA ASP A 328 11.15 15.61 -9.60
C ASP A 328 9.90 15.37 -10.47
N ARG A 329 9.56 16.29 -11.38
CA ARG A 329 8.38 16.14 -12.24
C ARG A 329 8.53 15.08 -13.34
N LYS A 330 9.74 14.70 -13.72
CA LYS A 330 10.03 13.82 -14.87
C LYS A 330 10.72 12.52 -14.48
N ILE A 331 11.55 12.55 -13.45
CA ILE A 331 12.41 11.44 -13.03
C ILE A 331 12.25 11.10 -11.54
N ILE A 332 12.53 9.84 -11.23
CA ILE A 332 12.67 9.31 -9.87
C ILE A 332 14.10 8.81 -9.72
N ASN A 333 14.90 9.52 -8.92
CA ASN A 333 16.24 9.07 -8.55
C ASN A 333 16.12 7.91 -7.58
N SER A 334 16.67 6.76 -7.96
CA SER A 334 16.59 5.51 -7.21
C SER A 334 17.97 4.91 -7.01
N ILE A 335 18.24 4.42 -5.80
CA ILE A 335 19.46 3.71 -5.47
C ILE A 335 19.26 2.23 -5.81
N LEU A 336 20.03 1.70 -6.75
CA LEU A 336 20.08 0.28 -7.08
C LEU A 336 20.93 -0.45 -6.04
N ILE A 337 20.34 -1.40 -5.34
CA ILE A 337 21.03 -2.19 -4.31
C ILE A 337 21.45 -3.52 -4.89
N THR A 338 22.77 -3.71 -4.99
CA THR A 338 23.38 -4.92 -5.54
C THR A 338 24.07 -5.75 -4.44
N PRO A 339 24.43 -7.02 -4.69
CA PRO A 339 25.22 -7.81 -3.75
C PRO A 339 26.55 -7.14 -3.36
N GLU A 340 27.17 -6.40 -4.28
CA GLU A 340 28.40 -5.64 -4.04
C GLU A 340 28.15 -4.52 -3.03
N THR A 341 27.02 -3.80 -3.16
CA THR A 341 26.63 -2.76 -2.19
C THR A 341 26.60 -3.31 -0.77
N LEU A 342 26.00 -4.50 -0.58
CA LEU A 342 25.96 -5.17 0.72
C LEU A 342 27.35 -5.59 1.21
N ALA A 343 28.21 -6.07 0.32
CA ALA A 343 29.57 -6.47 0.67
C ALA A 343 30.38 -5.28 1.21
N HIS A 344 30.33 -4.14 0.53
CA HIS A 344 31.01 -2.92 0.97
C HIS A 344 30.45 -2.37 2.30
N LEU A 345 29.12 -2.38 2.47
CA LEU A 345 28.49 -1.97 3.72
C LEU A 345 28.89 -2.86 4.90
N LYS A 346 29.02 -4.17 4.71
CA LYS A 346 29.44 -5.10 5.77
C LYS A 346 30.85 -4.83 6.27
N VAL A 347 31.74 -4.35 5.40
CA VAL A 347 33.12 -3.99 5.74
C VAL A 347 33.19 -2.59 6.37
N GLY A 348 32.16 -1.76 6.20
CA GLY A 348 32.14 -0.39 6.70
C GLY A 348 32.89 0.60 5.80
N GLU A 349 33.03 0.28 4.52
CA GLU A 349 33.75 1.13 3.56
C GLU A 349 33.04 2.46 3.30
N HIS A 350 33.81 3.46 2.89
CA HIS A 350 33.29 4.75 2.46
C HIS A 350 32.70 4.61 1.05
N LEU A 351 31.40 4.86 0.94
CA LEU A 351 30.65 4.69 -0.30
C LEU A 351 30.27 6.03 -0.89
N TYR A 352 30.38 6.22 -2.20
CA TYR A 352 29.83 7.38 -2.90
C TYR A 352 28.78 6.94 -3.91
N LEU A 353 27.78 7.81 -4.10
CA LEU A 353 26.67 7.55 -4.99
C LEU A 353 27.04 7.99 -6.42
N GLN A 354 27.02 7.05 -7.36
CA GLN A 354 27.35 7.29 -8.76
C GLN A 354 26.14 6.97 -9.67
N PRO A 355 25.84 7.80 -10.68
CA PRO A 355 24.85 7.46 -11.69
C PRO A 355 25.21 6.17 -12.43
N THR A 356 24.23 5.32 -12.69
CA THR A 356 24.38 4.05 -13.40
C THR A 356 23.21 3.84 -14.37
N GLY A 357 23.39 2.96 -15.35
CA GLY A 357 22.33 2.54 -16.24
C GLY A 357 21.39 1.53 -15.60
N ALA A 358 20.52 0.94 -16.43
CA ALA A 358 19.73 -0.22 -16.05
C ALA A 358 20.58 -1.50 -16.19
N ASP A 359 21.59 -1.64 -15.32
CA ASP A 359 22.61 -2.69 -15.48
C ASP A 359 22.14 -4.07 -14.99
N THR A 360 21.16 -4.11 -14.09
CA THR A 360 20.56 -5.36 -13.58
C THR A 360 19.26 -5.69 -14.30
N LYS A 361 18.89 -6.99 -14.35
CA LYS A 361 17.59 -7.43 -14.89
C LYS A 361 16.40 -6.73 -14.22
N GLY A 362 16.46 -6.55 -12.90
CA GLY A 362 15.44 -5.82 -12.14
C GLY A 362 15.31 -4.35 -12.56
N ALA A 363 16.44 -3.66 -12.79
CA ALA A 363 16.45 -2.28 -13.27
C ALA A 363 15.96 -2.17 -14.73
N GLN A 364 16.35 -3.10 -15.60
CA GLN A 364 15.86 -3.17 -16.99
C GLN A 364 14.36 -3.40 -17.04
N PHE A 365 13.86 -4.29 -16.19
CA PHE A 365 12.44 -4.51 -16.02
C PHE A 365 11.73 -3.23 -15.58
N LEU A 366 12.22 -2.57 -14.51
CA LEU A 366 11.61 -1.33 -14.00
C LEU A 366 11.57 -0.22 -15.06
N ALA A 367 12.63 -0.06 -15.84
CA ALA A 367 12.71 0.96 -16.89
C ALA A 367 11.66 0.77 -18.00
N ARG A 368 11.16 -0.45 -18.21
CA ARG A 368 10.15 -0.79 -19.23
C ARG A 368 8.72 -0.78 -18.71
N LEU A 369 8.52 -0.71 -17.40
CA LEU A 369 7.19 -0.69 -16.81
C LEU A 369 6.44 0.63 -17.09
N PRO A 370 5.10 0.63 -17.03
CA PRO A 370 4.33 1.87 -16.98
C PRO A 370 4.72 2.64 -15.71
N ASN A 371 5.48 3.72 -15.87
CA ASN A 371 5.93 4.59 -14.80
C ASN A 371 5.39 6.00 -15.01
N ALA A 372 4.93 6.65 -13.95
CA ALA A 372 4.54 8.06 -14.01
C ALA A 372 5.75 8.98 -14.30
N ARG A 373 6.94 8.55 -13.89
CA ARG A 373 8.22 9.27 -14.03
C ARG A 373 9.32 8.27 -14.36
N ALA A 374 10.28 8.65 -15.20
CA ALA A 374 11.39 7.77 -15.57
C ALA A 374 12.27 7.44 -14.35
N PRO A 375 12.61 6.18 -14.10
CA PRO A 375 13.60 5.84 -13.10
C PRO A 375 15.00 6.29 -13.57
N ASN A 376 15.71 7.01 -12.72
CA ASN A 376 17.12 7.33 -12.88
C ASN A 376 17.92 6.58 -11.81
N PHE A 377 18.83 5.70 -12.22
CA PHE A 377 19.49 4.76 -11.32
C PHE A 377 20.83 5.29 -10.83
N HIS A 378 21.12 5.01 -9.57
CA HIS A 378 22.39 5.31 -8.92
C HIS A 378 22.88 4.05 -8.18
N THR A 379 24.17 3.78 -8.20
CA THR A 379 24.79 2.68 -7.44
C THR A 379 25.85 3.23 -6.49
N PHE A 380 26.26 2.42 -5.52
CA PHE A 380 27.37 2.76 -4.64
C PHE A 380 28.67 2.17 -5.14
N ALA A 381 29.67 3.04 -5.25
CA ALA A 381 31.06 2.65 -5.48
C ALA A 381 31.91 3.06 -4.26
N VAL A 382 33.08 2.43 -4.11
CA VAL A 382 34.01 2.73 -3.01
C VAL A 382 34.73 4.05 -3.29
N SER A 383 34.80 4.94 -2.30
CA SER A 383 35.55 6.20 -2.35
C SER A 383 36.53 6.26 -1.19
N GLU A 384 37.70 6.86 -1.41
CA GLU A 384 38.65 7.13 -0.31
C GLU A 384 38.29 8.39 0.49
N THR A 385 37.47 9.29 -0.06
CA THR A 385 37.31 10.67 0.47
C THR A 385 35.87 11.03 0.84
N THR A 386 34.87 10.41 0.22
CA THR A 386 33.47 10.79 0.41
C THR A 386 32.62 9.62 0.92
N ASN A 387 31.80 9.88 1.95
CA ASN A 387 30.88 8.90 2.49
C ASN A 387 29.42 9.38 2.35
N SER A 388 28.72 8.78 1.40
CA SER A 388 27.31 8.93 1.07
C SER A 388 26.45 7.79 1.63
N ALA A 389 27.00 6.91 2.47
CA ALA A 389 26.23 5.82 3.07
C ALA A 389 25.02 6.35 3.86
N SER A 390 25.13 7.53 4.48
CA SER A 390 24.01 8.19 5.17
C SER A 390 22.77 8.34 4.29
N ARG A 391 22.92 8.64 2.99
CA ARG A 391 21.79 8.74 2.05
C ARG A 391 21.04 7.42 1.91
N LEU A 392 21.75 6.29 1.87
CA LEU A 392 21.14 4.97 1.86
C LEU A 392 20.42 4.71 3.18
N LEU A 393 21.08 4.96 4.31
CA LEU A 393 20.50 4.73 5.63
C LEU A 393 19.22 5.56 5.83
N HIS A 394 19.21 6.81 5.34
CA HIS A 394 18.05 7.68 5.41
C HIS A 394 16.91 7.19 4.51
N ALA A 395 17.22 6.76 3.27
CA ALA A 395 16.23 6.18 2.38
C ALA A 395 15.62 4.88 2.95
N ILE A 396 16.42 4.06 3.64
CA ILE A 396 15.93 2.87 4.37
C ILE A 396 15.00 3.29 5.51
N GLY A 397 15.34 4.33 6.26
CA GLY A 397 14.49 4.87 7.33
C GLY A 397 13.15 5.40 6.81
N ASP A 398 13.16 6.03 5.64
CA ASP A 398 11.96 6.60 5.06
C ASP A 398 10.93 5.54 4.63
N LEU A 399 11.34 4.29 4.36
CA LEU A 399 10.45 3.19 3.95
C LEU A 399 9.23 3.03 4.86
N VAL A 400 9.41 3.20 6.17
CA VAL A 400 8.34 3.06 7.18
C VAL A 400 7.21 4.07 6.96
N PHE A 401 7.50 5.19 6.31
CA PHE A 401 6.58 6.30 6.11
C PHE A 401 6.07 6.42 4.66
N THR A 402 6.33 5.43 3.81
CA THR A 402 5.96 5.44 2.37
C THR A 402 4.51 4.98 2.10
N GLY A 403 3.68 4.93 3.13
CA GLY A 403 2.31 4.42 3.06
C GLY A 403 2.19 2.94 3.45
N GLY A 404 3.29 2.20 3.59
CA GLY A 404 3.27 0.84 4.10
C GLY A 404 4.22 -0.07 3.33
N PHE A 405 4.40 -1.28 3.84
CA PHE A 405 5.38 -2.21 3.30
C PHE A 405 4.87 -3.05 2.13
N THR A 406 5.72 -3.23 1.13
CA THR A 406 5.43 -3.97 -0.09
C THR A 406 5.58 -5.49 0.15
N PRO A 407 4.84 -6.34 -0.60
CA PRO A 407 4.95 -7.79 -0.49
C PRO A 407 6.28 -8.34 -1.00
N PHE A 408 6.89 -7.66 -1.97
CA PHE A 408 8.08 -8.11 -2.67
C PHE A 408 9.21 -7.10 -2.61
N ALA A 409 10.44 -7.62 -2.56
CA ALA A 409 11.68 -6.87 -2.69
C ALA A 409 12.78 -7.77 -3.27
N SER A 410 13.83 -7.19 -3.85
CA SER A 410 15.01 -7.98 -4.26
C SER A 410 15.76 -8.53 -3.04
N ILE A 411 16.37 -9.71 -3.18
CA ILE A 411 17.14 -10.33 -2.09
C ILE A 411 18.28 -9.43 -1.58
N PRO A 412 19.10 -8.78 -2.43
CA PRO A 412 20.15 -7.88 -1.95
C PRO A 412 19.61 -6.71 -1.13
N LEU A 413 18.46 -6.15 -1.52
CA LEU A 413 17.81 -5.08 -0.81
C LEU A 413 17.32 -5.54 0.58
N ILE A 414 16.64 -6.69 0.64
CA ILE A 414 16.16 -7.28 1.91
C ILE A 414 17.32 -7.47 2.88
N GLN A 415 18.41 -8.08 2.41
CA GLN A 415 19.59 -8.36 3.22
C GLN A 415 20.30 -7.07 3.68
N THR A 416 20.33 -6.04 2.83
CA THR A 416 20.91 -4.73 3.17
C THR A 416 20.11 -4.04 4.25
N VAL A 417 18.79 -3.97 4.12
CA VAL A 417 17.93 -3.38 5.15
C VAL A 417 18.02 -4.17 6.45
N GLN A 418 18.05 -5.51 6.38
CA GLN A 418 18.17 -6.36 7.55
C GLN A 418 19.50 -6.11 8.28
N PHE A 419 20.62 -6.07 7.55
CA PHE A 419 21.93 -5.81 8.11
C PHE A 419 21.96 -4.45 8.83
N VAL A 420 21.51 -3.40 8.16
CA VAL A 420 21.48 -2.03 8.69
C VAL A 420 20.57 -1.91 9.93
N ALA A 421 19.32 -2.35 9.82
CA ALA A 421 18.30 -2.11 10.86
C ALA A 421 18.41 -3.05 12.07
N SER A 422 19.02 -4.23 11.90
CA SER A 422 19.19 -5.20 12.99
C SER A 422 20.26 -4.81 14.01
N GLY A 423 21.23 -3.98 13.61
CA GLY A 423 22.36 -3.64 14.48
C GLY A 423 23.27 -4.83 14.79
N GLY A 424 23.29 -5.84 13.93
CA GLY A 424 24.02 -7.09 14.16
C GLY A 424 23.33 -8.04 15.16
N LEU A 425 22.14 -7.70 15.65
CA LEU A 425 21.38 -8.52 16.58
C LEU A 425 20.52 -9.55 15.85
N VAL A 426 20.36 -10.73 16.46
CA VAL A 426 19.45 -11.74 15.94
C VAL A 426 17.98 -11.33 16.16
N PRO A 427 17.06 -11.64 15.22
CA PRO A 427 15.66 -11.27 15.39
C PRO A 427 14.94 -11.94 16.56
N GLY A 428 15.29 -13.17 16.91
CA GLY A 428 14.61 -13.93 17.96
C GLY A 428 13.09 -13.96 17.76
N ARG A 429 12.33 -13.65 18.83
CA ARG A 429 10.85 -13.61 18.80
C ARG A 429 10.26 -12.26 18.38
N LEU A 430 11.01 -11.44 17.62
CA LEU A 430 10.61 -10.08 17.21
C LEU A 430 9.17 -10.00 16.69
N LEU A 431 8.78 -10.83 15.72
CA LEU A 431 7.44 -10.80 15.12
C LEU A 431 6.35 -11.07 16.17
N GLN A 432 6.54 -12.08 17.02
CA GLN A 432 5.58 -12.41 18.07
C GLN A 432 5.44 -11.27 19.09
N ARG A 433 6.55 -10.59 19.43
CA ARG A 433 6.54 -9.48 20.40
C ARG A 433 5.92 -8.21 19.82
N LEU A 434 6.13 -7.93 18.53
CA LEU A 434 5.43 -6.82 17.85
C LEU A 434 3.93 -7.05 17.77
N ASP A 435 3.46 -8.27 17.49
CA ASP A 435 2.02 -8.60 17.53
C ASP A 435 1.43 -8.44 18.95
N ALA A 436 2.19 -8.74 20.01
CA ALA A 436 1.77 -8.43 21.37
C ALA A 436 1.69 -6.90 21.64
N LEU A 437 2.55 -6.10 21.00
CA LEU A 437 2.50 -4.64 21.11
C LEU A 437 1.30 -4.06 20.36
N VAL A 438 0.96 -4.63 19.20
CA VAL A 438 -0.29 -4.36 18.49
C VAL A 438 -1.50 -4.65 19.39
N GLU A 439 -1.53 -5.80 20.06
CA GLU A 439 -2.61 -6.15 20.99
C GLU A 439 -2.72 -5.16 22.15
N LYS A 440 -1.58 -4.75 22.73
CA LYS A 440 -1.54 -3.75 23.79
C LYS A 440 -2.11 -2.40 23.33
N ALA A 441 -1.74 -1.92 22.15
CA ALA A 441 -2.27 -0.69 21.57
C ALA A 441 -3.77 -0.80 21.26
N HIS A 442 -4.24 -1.96 20.79
CA HIS A 442 -5.65 -2.23 20.51
C HIS A 442 -6.52 -2.15 21.77
N ARG A 443 -6.06 -2.72 22.90
CA ARG A 443 -6.80 -2.73 24.16
C ARG A 443 -7.09 -1.34 24.73
N GLN A 444 -6.33 -0.31 24.35
CA GLN A 444 -6.63 1.07 24.77
C GLN A 444 -7.88 1.63 24.11
N ALA A 445 -8.16 1.25 22.86
CA ALA A 445 -9.28 1.77 22.09
C ALA A 445 -9.87 0.69 21.16
N PRO A 446 -10.45 -0.39 21.72
CA PRO A 446 -10.96 -1.53 20.93
C PRO A 446 -12.10 -1.10 19.99
N HIS A 447 -12.89 -0.10 20.40
CA HIS A 447 -14.01 0.46 19.64
C HIS A 447 -13.59 1.06 18.28
N LEU A 448 -12.32 1.44 18.09
CA LEU A 448 -11.83 1.96 16.82
C LEU A 448 -11.59 0.87 15.77
N GLN A 449 -11.38 -0.38 16.20
CA GLN A 449 -11.09 -1.53 15.34
C GLN A 449 -9.96 -1.25 14.31
N LEU A 450 -8.91 -0.55 14.73
CA LEU A 450 -7.84 -0.08 13.83
C LEU A 450 -7.07 -1.24 13.19
N PHE A 451 -6.85 -2.32 13.93
CA PHE A 451 -5.94 -3.41 13.54
C PHE A 451 -6.64 -4.58 12.85
N GLY A 452 -7.88 -4.37 12.39
CA GLY A 452 -8.69 -5.39 11.73
C GLY A 452 -9.35 -6.39 12.71
N PRO A 453 -10.17 -7.31 12.17
CA PRO A 453 -11.06 -8.16 12.96
C PRO A 453 -10.34 -9.29 13.71
N LEU A 454 -9.06 -9.56 13.42
CA LEU A 454 -8.28 -10.58 14.13
C LEU A 454 -8.19 -10.32 15.64
N LEU A 455 -8.21 -9.05 16.05
CA LEU A 455 -8.10 -8.68 17.46
C LEU A 455 -9.43 -8.63 18.21
N ASP A 456 -10.57 -8.80 17.50
CA ASP A 456 -11.88 -8.88 18.13
C ASP A 456 -11.93 -10.04 19.13
N ASP A 457 -12.62 -9.85 20.27
CA ASP A 457 -12.65 -10.83 21.36
C ASP A 457 -13.19 -12.21 20.91
N ILE A 458 -14.13 -12.23 19.96
CA ILE A 458 -14.70 -13.45 19.36
C ILE A 458 -13.61 -14.29 18.66
N ASN A 459 -12.56 -13.63 18.18
CA ASN A 459 -11.47 -14.23 17.40
C ASN A 459 -10.22 -14.53 18.25
N ALA A 460 -10.30 -14.48 19.58
CA ALA A 460 -9.16 -14.72 20.48
C ALA A 460 -8.44 -16.06 20.22
N HIS A 461 -9.18 -17.11 19.83
CA HIS A 461 -8.61 -18.42 19.48
C HIS A 461 -7.77 -18.38 18.19
N LEU A 462 -8.18 -17.59 17.19
CA LEU A 462 -7.40 -17.37 15.96
C LEU A 462 -6.15 -16.56 16.25
N ARG A 463 -6.25 -15.54 17.12
CA ARG A 463 -5.10 -14.76 17.60
C ARG A 463 -4.07 -15.64 18.30
N PHE A 464 -4.51 -16.53 19.19
CA PHE A 464 -3.61 -17.47 19.87
C PHE A 464 -2.86 -18.36 18.86
N ARG A 465 -3.56 -18.93 17.87
CA ARG A 465 -2.94 -19.74 16.80
C ARG A 465 -1.97 -18.93 15.96
N ALA A 466 -2.27 -17.68 15.64
CA ALA A 466 -1.35 -16.78 14.94
C ALA A 466 -0.06 -16.56 15.74
N ASN A 467 -0.18 -16.25 17.03
CA ASN A 467 0.97 -16.06 17.93
C ASN A 467 1.82 -17.35 18.08
N GLU A 468 1.18 -18.52 18.14
CA GLU A 468 1.88 -19.80 18.19
C GLU A 468 2.66 -20.07 16.90
N ARG A 469 2.08 -19.76 15.73
CA ARG A 469 2.78 -19.84 14.43
C ARG A 469 4.00 -18.92 14.41
N LEU A 470 3.89 -17.69 14.91
CA LEU A 470 5.03 -16.76 15.00
C LEU A 470 6.13 -17.27 15.94
N ALA A 471 5.76 -17.88 17.07
CA ALA A 471 6.73 -18.50 17.97
C ALA A 471 7.48 -19.66 17.29
N LYS A 472 6.77 -20.47 16.52
CA LYS A 472 7.33 -21.57 15.72
C LYS A 472 8.25 -21.07 14.60
N LEU A 473 7.88 -19.96 13.96
CA LEU A 473 8.67 -19.29 12.93
C LEU A 473 9.99 -18.75 13.50
N ALA A 474 9.96 -18.16 14.70
CA ALA A 474 11.16 -17.68 15.38
C ALA A 474 12.19 -18.79 15.66
N ILE A 475 11.73 -20.03 15.88
CA ILE A 475 12.59 -21.21 16.13
C ILE A 475 12.95 -21.92 14.81
N GLY A 476 12.41 -21.48 13.67
CA GLY A 476 12.65 -22.10 12.36
C GLY A 476 11.90 -23.42 12.14
N THR A 477 10.93 -23.75 13.00
CA THR A 477 10.11 -24.98 12.87
C THR A 477 9.03 -24.87 11.80
N VAL A 478 8.61 -23.64 11.47
CA VAL A 478 7.70 -23.33 10.36
C VAL A 478 8.44 -22.36 9.45
N THR A 479 8.58 -22.72 8.18
CA THR A 479 9.29 -21.91 7.18
C THR A 479 8.36 -21.30 6.13
N ASP A 480 7.14 -21.79 6.03
CA ASP A 480 6.19 -21.35 5.02
C ASP A 480 4.96 -20.70 5.66
N GLU A 481 4.60 -19.54 5.12
CA GLU A 481 3.45 -18.76 5.54
C GLU A 481 2.86 -18.09 4.31
N PRO A 482 1.52 -18.06 4.17
CA PRO A 482 0.88 -17.38 3.05
C PRO A 482 1.28 -15.90 2.98
N LEU A 483 1.62 -15.42 1.79
CA LEU A 483 1.98 -14.02 1.55
C LEU A 483 0.93 -13.03 2.08
N ALA A 484 -0.36 -13.36 1.95
CA ALA A 484 -1.46 -12.56 2.48
C ALA A 484 -1.43 -12.41 4.02
N ASP A 485 -1.02 -13.44 4.77
CA ASP A 485 -0.86 -13.35 6.23
C ASP A 485 0.31 -12.40 6.58
N LYS A 486 1.43 -12.47 5.83
CA LYS A 486 2.60 -11.59 5.99
C LYS A 486 2.23 -10.13 5.73
N VAL A 487 1.53 -9.83 4.63
CA VAL A 487 1.11 -8.47 4.27
C VAL A 487 0.09 -7.90 5.25
N ALA A 488 -0.89 -8.70 5.68
CA ALA A 488 -1.85 -8.26 6.70
C ALA A 488 -1.17 -7.93 8.03
N ARG A 489 -0.13 -8.69 8.42
CA ARG A 489 0.70 -8.38 9.60
C ARG A 489 1.45 -7.07 9.45
N MET A 490 2.10 -6.85 8.31
CA MET A 490 2.83 -5.59 8.06
C MET A 490 1.89 -4.37 8.02
N SER A 491 0.66 -4.55 7.53
CA SER A 491 -0.39 -3.53 7.62
C SER A 491 -0.75 -3.19 9.08
N ARG A 492 -0.85 -4.20 9.97
CA ARG A 492 -1.03 -3.96 11.41
C ARG A 492 0.15 -3.23 12.05
N TYR A 493 1.39 -3.55 11.67
CA TYR A 493 2.58 -2.85 12.19
C TYR A 493 2.68 -1.39 11.71
N THR A 494 2.29 -1.13 10.47
CA THR A 494 2.20 0.24 9.94
C THR A 494 1.13 1.02 10.73
N THR A 495 -0.04 0.41 10.94
CA THR A 495 -1.13 0.98 11.75
C THR A 495 -0.70 1.22 13.21
N LEU A 496 0.16 0.34 13.76
CA LEU A 496 0.69 0.49 15.11
C LEU A 496 1.51 1.76 15.24
N LEU A 497 2.42 1.99 14.30
CA LEU A 497 3.25 3.20 14.30
C LEU A 497 2.40 4.47 14.16
N GLU A 498 1.41 4.47 13.25
CA GLU A 498 0.46 5.57 13.12
C GLU A 498 -0.29 5.84 14.43
N ARG A 499 -0.77 4.80 15.10
CA ARG A 499 -1.48 4.94 16.40
C ARG A 499 -0.54 5.40 17.50
N LEU A 500 0.68 4.88 17.61
CA LEU A 500 1.63 5.30 18.63
C LEU A 500 1.99 6.79 18.47
N MET A 501 2.23 7.25 17.24
CA MET A 501 2.47 8.67 16.96
C MET A 501 1.25 9.55 17.30
N ALA A 502 0.04 9.06 17.04
CA ALA A 502 -1.20 9.78 17.36
C ALA A 502 -1.50 9.86 18.86
N LEU A 503 -0.90 8.99 19.67
CA LEU A 503 -1.07 8.96 21.13
C LEU A 503 -0.11 9.88 21.88
N VAL A 504 0.88 10.48 21.21
CA VAL A 504 1.84 11.37 21.87
C VAL A 504 1.12 12.63 22.36
N PRO A 505 1.10 12.92 23.68
CA PRO A 505 0.40 14.08 24.21
C PRO A 505 1.11 15.38 23.81
N ASP A 506 0.35 16.49 23.78
CA ASP A 506 0.85 17.87 23.68
C ASP A 506 1.68 18.23 22.43
N ILE A 507 1.79 17.33 21.44
CA ILE A 507 2.52 17.55 20.19
C ILE A 507 1.58 17.33 19.00
N ARG A 508 1.63 18.20 17.99
CA ARG A 508 0.82 18.02 16.78
C ARG A 508 1.30 16.77 16.02
N PRO A 509 0.40 15.95 15.43
CA PRO A 509 0.79 14.73 14.73
C PRO A 509 1.85 14.92 13.64
N ALA A 510 1.84 16.07 12.95
CA ALA A 510 2.84 16.40 11.93
C ALA A 510 4.24 16.63 12.52
N ASP A 511 4.32 17.26 13.70
CA ASP A 511 5.59 17.52 14.39
C ASP A 511 6.14 16.21 14.98
N VAL A 512 5.27 15.34 15.51
CA VAL A 512 5.65 13.98 15.94
C VAL A 512 6.21 13.18 14.77
N LEU A 513 5.51 13.16 13.64
CA LEU A 513 5.97 12.45 12.44
C LEU A 513 7.35 12.94 11.97
N ALA A 514 7.56 14.26 11.96
CA ALA A 514 8.85 14.86 11.60
C ALA A 514 9.95 14.45 12.59
N ALA A 515 9.67 14.50 13.90
CA ALA A 515 10.63 14.11 14.93
C ALA A 515 10.97 12.61 14.89
N VAL A 516 9.98 11.74 14.68
CA VAL A 516 10.20 10.30 14.55
C VAL A 516 10.98 9.99 13.27
N ARG A 517 10.68 10.66 12.15
CA ARG A 517 11.42 10.46 10.89
C ARG A 517 12.88 10.87 11.03
N GLU A 518 13.16 12.03 11.63
CA GLU A 518 14.54 12.48 11.82
C GLU A 518 15.29 11.62 12.83
N GLY A 519 14.65 11.27 13.95
CA GLY A 519 15.25 10.39 14.95
C GLY A 519 15.53 8.98 14.41
N LEU A 520 14.67 8.45 13.52
CA LEU A 520 14.90 7.16 12.88
C LEU A 520 16.13 7.16 11.97
N LYS A 521 16.44 8.27 11.30
CA LYS A 521 17.68 8.38 10.52
C LYS A 521 18.92 8.23 11.41
N SER A 522 18.96 8.97 12.53
CA SER A 522 20.06 8.86 13.50
C SER A 522 20.13 7.48 14.17
N GLU A 523 18.98 6.86 14.44
CA GLU A 523 18.88 5.51 14.97
C GLU A 523 19.45 4.47 14.00
N LEU A 524 19.16 4.58 12.70
CA LEU A 524 19.71 3.69 11.68
C LEU A 524 21.21 3.91 11.45
N GLU A 525 21.71 5.14 11.57
CA GLU A 525 23.15 5.39 11.56
C GLU A 525 23.87 4.71 12.73
N ARG A 526 23.28 4.74 13.94
CA ARG A 526 23.80 4.02 15.09
C ARG A 526 23.75 2.50 14.87
N SER A 527 22.59 1.99 14.49
CA SER A 527 22.37 0.57 14.19
C SER A 527 23.34 0.06 13.12
N TYR A 528 23.61 0.83 12.07
CA TYR A 528 24.60 0.47 11.06
C TYR A 528 26.01 0.34 11.64
N LYS A 529 26.46 1.30 12.48
CA LYS A 529 27.76 1.22 13.15
C LYS A 529 27.87 -0.02 14.03
N ASP A 530 26.80 -0.32 14.79
CA ASP A 530 26.73 -1.51 15.63
C ASP A 530 26.80 -2.80 14.80
N ALA A 531 26.09 -2.84 13.65
CA ALA A 531 26.12 -3.98 12.73
C ALA A 531 27.50 -4.22 12.11
N VAL A 532 28.21 -3.16 11.71
CA VAL A 532 29.59 -3.24 11.21
C VAL A 532 30.52 -3.75 12.30
N ALA A 533 30.44 -3.21 13.51
CA ALA A 533 31.24 -3.66 14.65
C ALA A 533 31.02 -5.15 14.95
N ALA A 534 29.75 -5.59 14.98
CA ALA A 534 29.40 -6.99 15.18
C ALA A 534 29.92 -7.89 14.04
N HIS A 535 29.88 -7.42 12.79
CA HIS A 535 30.40 -8.17 11.64
C HIS A 535 31.92 -8.36 11.69
N VAL A 536 32.66 -7.31 12.06
CA VAL A 536 34.12 -7.37 12.19
C VAL A 536 34.52 -8.35 13.30
N VAL A 537 33.90 -8.26 14.47
CA VAL A 537 34.16 -9.19 15.60
C VAL A 537 33.85 -10.64 15.20
N GLY A 538 32.73 -10.87 14.49
CA GLY A 538 32.35 -12.20 14.01
C GLY A 538 33.31 -12.82 12.99
N ARG A 539 34.15 -12.02 12.31
CA ARG A 539 35.22 -12.53 11.43
C ARG A 539 36.50 -12.86 12.19
N THR A 540 36.81 -12.13 13.26
CA THR A 540 38.06 -12.28 14.02
C THR A 540 38.02 -13.49 14.97
N ILE A 541 36.85 -13.86 15.48
CA ILE A 541 36.66 -15.04 16.32
C ILE A 541 36.31 -16.23 15.41
N LEU A 542 37.34 -17.00 15.01
CA LEU A 542 37.34 -18.26 14.22
C LEU A 542 36.03 -18.75 13.53
N PRO A 543 36.09 -19.19 12.26
CA PRO A 543 34.94 -19.78 11.57
C PRO A 543 34.58 -21.12 12.22
N THR A 544 33.64 -21.12 13.14
CA THR A 544 32.93 -22.35 13.53
C THR A 544 32.10 -22.75 12.31
N PRO A 545 32.18 -24.01 11.83
CA PRO A 545 31.49 -24.41 10.61
C PRO A 545 30.01 -24.13 10.79
N SER A 546 29.53 -23.13 10.04
CA SER A 546 28.12 -22.80 9.92
C SER A 546 27.39 -24.08 9.56
N SER A 547 26.36 -24.40 10.34
CA SER A 547 25.41 -25.48 10.07
C SER A 547 25.17 -25.59 8.56
N SER A 548 25.65 -26.68 7.98
CA SER A 548 25.20 -27.10 6.67
C SER A 548 23.68 -27.21 6.76
N ARG A 549 22.99 -26.34 6.02
CA ARG A 549 21.63 -26.63 5.55
C ARG A 549 21.74 -27.93 4.77
N SER A 550 21.56 -29.06 5.44
CA SER A 550 21.38 -30.34 4.76
C SER A 550 20.03 -30.26 4.04
N LYS A 551 20.11 -29.97 2.75
CA LYS A 551 19.08 -30.36 1.79
C LYS A 551 19.00 -31.88 1.84
N HIS A 552 18.07 -32.41 2.64
CA HIS A 552 17.70 -33.81 2.49
C HIS A 552 16.80 -33.90 1.26
N ASN A 553 17.41 -34.19 0.12
CA ASN A 553 16.69 -34.67 -1.05
C ASN A 553 16.07 -36.01 -0.69
N SER A 554 14.74 -36.06 -0.64
CA SER A 554 13.98 -37.31 -0.59
C SER A 554 13.94 -37.91 -2.00
N SER A 555 14.82 -38.86 -2.27
CA SER A 555 14.67 -39.79 -3.39
C SER A 555 13.82 -40.97 -2.95
N LEU A 556 12.72 -41.18 -3.66
CA LEU A 556 11.86 -42.36 -3.61
C LEU A 556 12.66 -43.66 -3.72
N SER A 557 12.32 -44.65 -2.89
CA SER A 557 12.46 -46.06 -3.21
C SER A 557 11.29 -46.84 -2.61
N GLN A 558 10.51 -47.44 -3.51
CA GLN A 558 9.49 -48.44 -3.23
C GLN A 558 10.13 -49.71 -2.64
N LYS A 559 9.50 -50.32 -1.63
CA LYS A 559 8.89 -51.67 -1.71
C LYS A 559 8.58 -52.24 -0.33
N ASP A 560 7.36 -52.75 -0.22
CA ASP A 560 6.94 -53.97 0.46
C ASP A 560 7.52 -54.33 1.83
N THR A 561 6.66 -54.39 2.86
CA THR A 561 6.07 -55.66 3.35
C THR A 561 5.46 -55.53 4.75
N ARG A 562 4.21 -56.00 4.87
CA ARG A 562 3.67 -56.86 5.94
C ARG A 562 3.92 -56.54 7.44
N ARG A 563 2.77 -56.37 8.11
CA ARG A 563 2.22 -57.31 9.12
C ARG A 563 2.68 -57.16 10.59
N ARG A 564 1.68 -56.79 11.41
CA ARG A 564 1.36 -57.14 12.82
C ARG A 564 2.48 -57.01 13.89
N VAL A 565 2.10 -56.48 15.05
CA VAL A 565 1.74 -57.25 16.28
C VAL A 565 1.76 -56.28 17.48
N ARG A 566 0.70 -56.32 18.28
CA ARG A 566 0.60 -55.80 19.65
C ARG A 566 1.69 -56.41 20.54
N HIS A 567 2.32 -55.67 21.45
CA HIS A 567 2.49 -56.13 22.82
C HIS A 567 2.76 -54.97 23.79
N SER A 568 1.96 -54.98 24.86
CA SER A 568 2.17 -54.33 26.15
C SER A 568 3.30 -55.00 26.95
N ASN A 569 3.86 -54.27 27.92
CA ASN A 569 4.18 -54.67 29.32
C ASN A 569 5.16 -53.63 29.90
N SER A 570 4.86 -52.89 30.98
CA SER A 570 4.59 -53.22 32.41
C SER A 570 5.85 -53.40 33.25
N SER A 571 5.93 -52.61 34.35
CA SER A 571 6.67 -52.77 35.63
C SER A 571 8.20 -52.87 35.54
N SER A 572 9.04 -52.42 36.47
CA SER A 572 9.00 -52.04 37.91
C SER A 572 10.40 -51.44 38.17
N GLY A 573 10.59 -50.34 38.90
CA GLY A 573 10.54 -50.25 40.36
C GLY A 573 11.94 -50.47 40.97
N THR A 574 12.57 -49.45 41.57
CA THR A 574 13.47 -49.57 42.74
C THR A 574 13.90 -48.21 43.30
N ALA A 575 13.69 -48.10 44.62
CA ALA A 575 14.27 -47.27 45.69
C ALA A 575 15.41 -46.25 45.45
N SER A 576 15.29 -45.12 46.18
CA SER A 576 16.33 -44.12 46.53
C SER A 576 17.39 -44.69 47.50
N PRO A 577 18.56 -44.05 47.71
CA PRO A 577 18.66 -42.90 48.63
C PRO A 577 19.71 -41.82 48.30
N ASP A 578 19.51 -40.63 48.90
CA ASP A 578 20.47 -39.58 49.33
C ASP A 578 21.67 -39.15 48.46
N GLY A 579 21.66 -37.88 48.05
CA GLY A 579 22.79 -37.12 47.51
C GLY A 579 22.47 -35.63 47.33
N PRO A 580 23.46 -34.72 47.46
CA PRO A 580 23.29 -33.43 48.13
C PRO A 580 22.64 -32.33 47.29
N VAL A 581 22.03 -31.38 48.00
CA VAL A 581 21.51 -30.09 47.54
C VAL A 581 22.57 -29.38 46.69
N SER A 582 22.40 -29.45 45.36
CA SER A 582 23.06 -28.55 44.43
C SER A 582 22.12 -27.39 44.12
N PRO A 583 22.62 -26.15 44.11
CA PRO A 583 21.78 -24.97 43.92
C PRO A 583 21.13 -25.05 42.54
N THR A 584 19.90 -24.58 42.48
CA THR A 584 19.15 -24.31 41.26
C THR A 584 19.97 -23.45 40.30
N SER A 585 20.81 -24.12 39.50
CA SER A 585 21.28 -23.61 38.22
C SER A 585 20.05 -23.54 37.35
N GLY A 586 19.43 -22.35 37.31
CA GLY A 586 18.39 -22.03 36.37
C GLY A 586 18.98 -22.22 34.98
N ARG A 587 18.78 -23.41 34.42
CA ARG A 587 19.13 -23.75 33.05
C ARG A 587 18.64 -22.61 32.17
N PRO A 588 19.51 -21.84 31.49
CA PRO A 588 19.06 -20.83 30.55
C PRO A 588 18.43 -21.58 29.38
N SER A 589 17.15 -21.93 29.52
CA SER A 589 16.32 -22.49 28.45
C SER A 589 15.91 -21.39 27.47
N SER A 590 16.87 -20.53 27.09
CA SER A 590 16.68 -19.50 26.09
C SER A 590 17.29 -20.02 24.81
N THR A 591 16.45 -20.37 23.84
CA THR A 591 16.85 -20.72 22.47
C THR A 591 17.56 -19.58 21.73
N PHE A 592 17.63 -18.39 22.33
CA PHE A 592 18.21 -17.18 21.76
C PHE A 592 19.24 -16.53 22.70
N PRO A 593 20.20 -15.76 22.17
CA PRO A 593 21.14 -14.96 22.95
C PRO A 593 20.46 -14.05 23.98
N VAL A 594 21.20 -13.65 25.01
CA VAL A 594 20.70 -12.77 26.10
C VAL A 594 20.32 -11.38 25.59
N HIS A 595 20.88 -10.94 24.47
CA HIS A 595 20.54 -9.69 23.79
C HIS A 595 20.07 -10.01 22.36
N ASP A 596 18.77 -9.87 22.12
CA ASP A 596 18.13 -10.03 20.81
C ASP A 596 17.07 -8.94 20.57
N LEU A 597 16.60 -8.80 19.34
CA LEU A 597 15.61 -7.77 18.99
C LEU A 597 14.23 -8.04 19.60
N GLY A 598 13.90 -9.31 19.90
CA GLY A 598 12.68 -9.68 20.60
C GLY A 598 12.63 -9.13 22.03
N ARG A 599 13.76 -9.14 22.74
CA ARG A 599 13.89 -8.56 24.08
C ARG A 599 13.76 -7.04 24.06
N GLN A 600 14.27 -6.37 23.04
CA GLN A 600 14.07 -4.91 22.89
C GLN A 600 12.57 -4.56 22.83
N VAL A 601 11.77 -5.31 22.06
CA VAL A 601 10.31 -5.12 22.06
C VAL A 601 9.69 -5.50 23.40
N GLU A 602 10.21 -6.50 24.08
CA GLU A 602 9.71 -6.90 25.41
C GLU A 602 9.87 -5.78 26.46
N ASP A 603 10.96 -5.02 26.39
CA ASP A 603 11.16 -3.88 27.28
C ASP A 603 10.20 -2.72 26.93
N VAL A 604 9.97 -2.47 25.64
CA VAL A 604 8.91 -1.54 25.17
C VAL A 604 7.52 -1.99 25.63
N LEU A 605 7.25 -3.30 25.62
CA LEU A 605 5.99 -3.88 26.09
C LEU A 605 5.75 -3.66 27.58
N LYS A 606 6.81 -3.62 28.40
CA LYS A 606 6.72 -3.35 29.85
C LYS A 606 6.45 -1.87 30.16
N GLY A 607 6.83 -0.95 29.28
CA GLY A 607 6.55 0.48 29.44
C GLY A 607 5.05 0.79 29.48
N SER A 608 4.63 1.98 29.93
CA SER A 608 3.23 2.41 29.82
C SER A 608 2.95 3.08 28.46
N LEU A 609 1.67 3.17 28.08
CA LEU A 609 1.21 4.02 26.97
C LEU A 609 0.59 5.30 27.57
N PRO A 610 0.71 6.49 26.93
CA PRO A 610 1.39 6.74 25.65
C PRO A 610 2.93 6.62 25.74
N MET A 611 3.55 6.28 24.62
CA MET A 611 5.01 6.17 24.49
C MET A 611 5.62 7.52 24.09
N ASP A 612 6.86 7.76 24.51
CA ASP A 612 7.62 8.93 24.08
C ASP A 612 8.15 8.75 22.64
N VAL A 613 8.56 9.86 22.02
CA VAL A 613 9.06 9.89 20.64
C VAL A 613 10.25 8.94 20.45
N GLN A 614 11.14 8.85 21.44
CA GLN A 614 12.30 7.96 21.39
C GLN A 614 11.90 6.48 21.34
N THR A 615 10.97 6.04 22.18
CA THR A 615 10.46 4.67 22.11
C THR A 615 9.81 4.38 20.75
N ILE A 616 9.07 5.33 20.17
CA ILE A 616 8.44 5.16 18.84
C ILE A 616 9.51 5.01 17.75
N ILE A 617 10.60 5.77 17.81
CA ILE A 617 11.75 5.63 16.89
C ILE A 617 12.32 4.20 16.95
N HIS A 618 12.47 3.64 18.15
CA HIS A 618 12.96 2.28 18.34
C HIS A 618 11.99 1.25 17.76
N VAL A 619 10.69 1.42 17.99
CA VAL A 619 9.65 0.56 17.39
C VAL A 619 9.68 0.64 15.87
N ALA A 620 9.88 1.83 15.27
CA ALA A 620 9.97 1.99 13.83
C ALA A 620 11.17 1.21 13.23
N ARG A 621 12.34 1.24 13.87
CA ARG A 621 13.49 0.40 13.48
C ARG A 621 13.16 -1.10 13.57
N LEU A 622 12.50 -1.53 14.64
CA LEU A 622 12.11 -2.92 14.84
C LEU A 622 11.08 -3.39 13.80
N VAL A 623 10.18 -2.51 13.37
CA VAL A 623 9.23 -2.76 12.27
C VAL A 623 9.95 -2.90 10.92
N LEU A 624 11.03 -2.13 10.65
CA LEU A 624 11.87 -2.35 9.46
C LEU A 624 12.49 -3.75 9.45
N VAL A 625 13.03 -4.21 10.57
CA VAL A 625 13.57 -5.57 10.66
C VAL A 625 12.44 -6.60 10.47
N ALA A 626 11.28 -6.38 11.08
CA ALA A 626 10.13 -7.26 10.92
C ALA A 626 9.64 -7.37 9.47
N TRP A 627 9.72 -6.28 8.70
CA TRP A 627 9.47 -6.30 7.26
C TRP A 627 10.43 -7.23 6.54
N THR A 628 11.73 -7.17 6.82
CA THR A 628 12.72 -8.05 6.15
C THR A 628 12.50 -9.55 6.44
N LEU A 629 11.79 -9.89 7.52
CA LEU A 629 11.41 -11.27 7.85
C LEU A 629 10.08 -11.70 7.20
N SER A 630 9.31 -10.74 6.68
CA SER A 630 7.94 -10.95 6.17
C SER A 630 7.81 -10.68 4.67
N VAL A 631 8.75 -9.96 4.06
CA VAL A 631 8.80 -9.70 2.62
C VAL A 631 9.31 -10.91 1.86
N GLU A 632 8.78 -11.16 0.67
CA GLU A 632 9.26 -12.21 -0.22
C GLU A 632 10.29 -11.69 -1.22
N GLY A 633 11.35 -12.48 -1.42
CA GLY A 633 12.39 -12.19 -2.39
C GLY A 633 11.89 -12.35 -3.82
N VAL A 634 12.28 -11.44 -4.71
CA VAL A 634 12.11 -11.61 -6.16
C VAL A 634 13.33 -12.31 -6.74
N ALA A 635 13.07 -13.30 -7.60
CA ALA A 635 14.07 -14.05 -8.34
C ALA A 635 14.11 -13.57 -9.81
N TRP A 636 15.19 -12.90 -10.18
CA TRP A 636 15.45 -12.41 -11.54
C TRP A 636 16.31 -13.39 -12.36
N ASP A 637 17.12 -14.20 -11.68
CA ASP A 637 18.01 -15.18 -12.32
C ASP A 637 17.57 -16.64 -12.12
N GLU A 638 18.07 -17.52 -12.99
CA GLU A 638 17.90 -18.97 -12.84
C GLU A 638 18.66 -19.45 -11.59
N GLY A 639 18.02 -20.25 -10.74
CA GLY A 639 18.60 -20.72 -9.48
C GLY A 639 18.38 -19.80 -8.28
N GLU A 640 17.91 -18.56 -8.47
CA GLU A 640 17.44 -17.73 -7.35
C GLU A 640 16.13 -18.26 -6.76
N VAL A 641 16.00 -18.13 -5.44
CA VAL A 641 14.80 -18.54 -4.68
C VAL A 641 13.93 -17.32 -4.47
N GLY A 642 12.69 -17.35 -4.97
CA GLY A 642 11.77 -16.25 -4.79
C GLY A 642 10.64 -16.22 -5.81
N PHE A 643 9.84 -15.16 -5.72
CA PHE A 643 8.81 -14.84 -6.69
C PHE A 643 9.45 -14.56 -8.06
N ARG A 644 8.99 -15.28 -9.09
CA ARG A 644 9.45 -15.04 -10.48
C ARG A 644 8.44 -14.15 -11.17
N VAL A 645 8.85 -12.92 -11.47
CA VAL A 645 8.04 -12.01 -12.27
C VAL A 645 7.94 -12.56 -13.69
N VAL A 646 6.74 -12.53 -14.26
CA VAL A 646 6.53 -12.97 -15.63
C VAL A 646 7.29 -12.06 -16.58
N ASP A 647 8.07 -12.66 -17.47
CA ASP A 647 8.78 -11.95 -18.52
C ASP A 647 7.77 -11.39 -19.53
N PRO A 648 7.67 -10.04 -19.67
CA PRO A 648 6.75 -9.43 -20.61
C PRO A 648 6.93 -9.89 -22.06
N ALA A 649 8.15 -10.31 -22.43
CA ALA A 649 8.44 -10.81 -23.78
C ALA A 649 7.88 -12.22 -24.05
N LYS A 650 7.52 -12.96 -23.00
CA LYS A 650 6.91 -14.30 -23.10
C LYS A 650 5.39 -14.27 -23.03
N LEU A 651 4.81 -13.09 -22.80
CA LEU A 651 3.37 -12.91 -22.74
C LEU A 651 2.77 -12.79 -24.15
N PRO A 652 1.51 -13.21 -24.34
CA PRO A 652 0.80 -13.04 -25.61
C PRO A 652 0.73 -11.57 -26.04
N GLU A 653 0.79 -11.30 -27.35
CA GLU A 653 0.73 -9.93 -27.87
C GLU A 653 -0.66 -9.28 -27.73
N LYS A 654 -1.74 -10.08 -27.86
CA LYS A 654 -3.13 -9.61 -27.82
C LYS A 654 -3.82 -10.07 -26.55
N MET A 655 -3.84 -9.22 -25.54
CA MET A 655 -4.53 -9.46 -24.26
C MET A 655 -5.56 -8.37 -24.02
N TYR A 656 -6.72 -8.75 -23.47
CA TYR A 656 -7.77 -7.82 -23.07
C TYR A 656 -8.28 -8.16 -21.68
N MET A 657 -8.65 -7.14 -20.91
CA MET A 657 -9.29 -7.24 -19.60
C MET A 657 -10.71 -6.69 -19.71
N TRP A 658 -11.72 -7.39 -19.18
CA TRP A 658 -13.12 -6.96 -19.14
C TRP A 658 -13.85 -7.48 -17.91
#